data_AF-A0A2S7V0F6-F1
#
_entry.id   AF-A0A2S7V0F6-F1
#
_cell.length_a   1.000
_cell.length_b   1.000
_cell.length_c   1.000
_cell.angle_alpha   90.00
_cell.angle_beta   90.00
_cell.angle_gamma   90.00
#
_symmetry.space_group_name_H-M   'P 1'
#
loop_
_entity.id
_entity.type
_entity.pdbx_description
1 polymer ?
#
loop_
_entity_poly.entity_id
_entity_poly.type
_entity_poly.pdbx_seq_one_letter_code
_entity_poly.pdbx_strand_id
1 'polypeptide(L)'
;MQAYTQTLIQRLDNLNQQRIDRALALMNVQGQRVFNLIPALLHFNHPMMPGYYDQQVPFGIRSFTPNEFQKQFVSDTELTLGGKLTESAEPAILGLYTMGSTSSIGQSTSSDLDIWVCVSPDMDGPARDSLTNKCLLITDWAETLGVEANFFLMDEERFRSNHSEEMTGDNCGSSQHLLLLDEFYRSAVRLAGQRLLWQIIPPEMEECYDEYVQGLCRDGYLDCSQWIDFGKLNRIPAEEYFGSNLWQLYKSIDSPYKSVLKAILLEAYSWEYPNTQLLSIDTKRRFFADEPDLYGMDSYYLMLEKVTRYLERINDHTRLDLVRRCFYLKTHEKLSREAGIGSVAWRREALTEMTQSWNWGQDTIAELDNRRNWKVEQVKVVHHALLDALMLSYRNLIQFARRNDITSAISPQDISILARKLYAAFEVLPGKVTLLNPQISPDLHEPDLSFIEVRQGQSNKAGWYLYKQPLIAHRILGQPSLEHHEYLSKLVAWSFFNGLITESTRLHSVVRDAHIDIDKFYQMVSDLRNTFSLRKRRPSMQALASPCEISQLAMFINFENDPTSELSGRELKVDLKNADIFSFGEEGKSLVGSVDLVYRNSWHEVRTLHFQGDTAMLDALKTVLGKMHQDALPPESVDVFCYSKNLRGVMRNMVYQLLAECIELRLKPIEPEKRRRFKAIRLANKMFGLFFERRGVSVQMLENSVDFYRSISTNKLKGSPLLMLDKEQEYQLPEVVDGFASEGLIQFFFEDTDKGFNIYVLDESNQVEAYHQYSGEKDEMIASVNTFYTSVKDESKMSSKLINFNLPQYYQIVHPEEGNSYVVPYRNDATLASRSSKIVNI
;
A
#
# COMPACT_ATOMS: atom_id res chain seq x y z
N MET A 1 -29.99 35.51 25.33
CA MET A 1 -29.29 34.24 25.06
C MET A 1 -30.17 33.26 24.27
N GLN A 2 -31.37 32.92 24.74
CA GLN A 2 -32.28 31.98 24.03
C GLN A 2 -32.56 32.35 22.55
N ALA A 3 -32.87 33.62 22.26
CA ALA A 3 -33.08 34.09 20.88
C ALA A 3 -31.81 33.98 20.00
N TYR A 4 -30.63 34.15 20.62
CA TYR A 4 -29.34 33.98 19.95
C TYR A 4 -29.09 32.50 19.62
N THR A 5 -29.33 31.60 20.57
CA THR A 5 -29.26 30.14 20.35
C THR A 5 -30.21 29.70 19.24
N GLN A 6 -31.45 30.19 19.21
CA GLN A 6 -32.40 29.90 18.13
C GLN A 6 -31.91 30.40 16.76
N THR A 7 -31.30 31.58 16.72
CA THR A 7 -30.69 32.13 15.49
C THR A 7 -29.56 31.24 14.99
N LEU A 8 -28.68 30.75 15.88
CA LEU A 8 -27.61 29.82 15.53
C LEU A 8 -28.15 28.48 15.02
N ILE A 9 -29.21 27.94 15.65
CA ILE A 9 -29.86 26.70 15.20
C ILE A 9 -30.40 26.87 13.77
N GLN A 10 -31.11 27.98 13.50
CA GLN A 10 -31.63 28.24 12.17
C GLN A 10 -30.50 28.40 11.13
N ARG A 11 -29.42 29.10 11.49
CA ARG A 11 -28.24 29.23 10.63
C ARG A 11 -27.62 27.86 10.35
N LEU A 12 -27.50 27.00 11.36
CA LEU A 12 -26.96 25.66 11.21
C LEU A 12 -27.83 24.79 10.29
N ASP A 13 -29.16 24.84 10.45
CA ASP A 13 -30.09 24.10 9.58
C ASP A 13 -30.01 24.59 8.13
N ASN A 14 -29.89 25.91 7.90
CA ASN A 14 -29.70 26.48 6.57
C ASN A 14 -28.38 26.01 5.93
N LEU A 15 -27.28 26.02 6.69
CA LEU A 15 -25.98 25.51 6.23
C LEU A 15 -26.06 24.01 5.88
N ASN A 16 -26.74 23.21 6.71
CA ASN A 16 -26.91 21.79 6.45
C ASN A 16 -27.75 21.54 5.18
N GLN A 17 -28.81 22.33 4.96
CA GLN A 17 -29.63 22.22 3.75
C GLN A 17 -28.81 22.58 2.51
N GLN A 18 -28.04 23.66 2.54
CA GLN A 18 -27.13 24.03 1.47
C GLN A 18 -26.11 22.92 1.19
N ARG A 19 -25.60 22.25 2.23
CA ARG A 19 -24.70 21.10 2.09
C ARG A 19 -25.37 19.90 1.41
N ILE A 20 -26.61 19.59 1.78
CA ILE A 20 -27.42 18.55 1.11
C ILE A 20 -27.62 18.89 -0.37
N ASP A 21 -27.99 20.14 -0.68
CA ASP A 21 -28.26 20.58 -2.05
C ASP A 21 -26.99 20.51 -2.92
N ARG A 22 -25.83 20.94 -2.38
CA ARG A 22 -24.53 20.80 -3.04
C ARG A 22 -24.16 19.33 -3.25
N ALA A 23 -24.35 18.49 -2.25
CA ALA A 23 -24.04 17.06 -2.34
C ALA A 23 -24.85 16.38 -3.44
N LEU A 24 -26.17 16.59 -3.48
CA LEU A 24 -27.08 16.03 -4.48
C LEU A 24 -26.76 16.53 -5.89
N ALA A 25 -26.43 17.82 -6.04
CA ALA A 25 -26.09 18.41 -7.34
C ALA A 25 -24.83 17.81 -7.98
N LEU A 26 -23.91 17.27 -7.16
CA LEU A 26 -22.67 16.64 -7.61
C LEU A 26 -22.78 15.12 -7.78
N MET A 27 -23.88 14.50 -7.35
CA MET A 27 -24.14 13.07 -7.50
C MET A 27 -24.82 12.74 -8.83
N ASN A 28 -24.57 11.53 -9.33
CA ASN A 28 -25.38 10.96 -10.39
C ASN A 28 -26.75 10.50 -9.83
N VAL A 29 -27.67 10.09 -10.70
CA VAL A 29 -29.04 9.69 -10.31
C VAL A 29 -29.06 8.54 -9.29
N GLN A 30 -28.17 7.55 -9.44
CA GLN A 30 -28.10 6.42 -8.50
C GLN A 30 -27.55 6.85 -7.14
N GLY A 31 -26.52 7.70 -7.13
CA GLY A 31 -25.97 8.32 -5.93
C GLY A 31 -27.02 9.14 -5.17
N GLN A 32 -27.80 9.96 -5.88
CA GLN A 32 -28.91 10.71 -5.27
C GLN A 32 -29.97 9.78 -4.66
N ARG A 33 -30.29 8.66 -5.34
CA ARG A 33 -31.23 7.67 -4.82
C ARG A 33 -30.72 7.01 -3.54
N VAL A 34 -29.46 6.52 -3.54
CA VAL A 34 -28.83 5.91 -2.38
C VAL A 34 -28.78 6.90 -1.22
N PHE A 35 -28.24 8.10 -1.46
CA PHE A 35 -28.13 9.16 -0.47
C PHE A 35 -29.47 9.50 0.20
N ASN A 36 -30.54 9.63 -0.59
CA ASN A 36 -31.87 9.93 -0.06
C ASN A 36 -32.50 8.76 0.70
N LEU A 37 -32.27 7.51 0.30
CA LEU A 37 -32.96 6.36 0.92
C LEU A 37 -32.32 5.85 2.19
N ILE A 38 -31.01 6.04 2.39
CA ILE A 38 -30.31 5.54 3.58
C ILE A 38 -31.04 5.87 4.90
N PRO A 39 -31.49 7.11 5.15
CA PRO A 39 -32.26 7.41 6.35
C PRO A 39 -33.54 6.57 6.51
N ALA A 40 -34.30 6.35 5.43
CA ALA A 40 -35.51 5.55 5.49
C ALA A 40 -35.21 4.05 5.75
N LEU A 41 -34.15 3.52 5.13
CA LEU A 41 -33.73 2.12 5.31
C LEU A 41 -33.28 1.82 6.76
N LEU A 42 -32.71 2.81 7.45
CA LEU A 42 -32.34 2.70 8.87
C LEU A 42 -33.49 3.07 9.81
N HIS A 43 -34.42 3.92 9.36
CA HIS A 43 -35.58 4.30 10.15
C HIS A 43 -36.63 3.19 10.26
N PHE A 44 -36.80 2.35 9.24
CA PHE A 44 -37.76 1.24 9.25
C PHE A 44 -37.04 -0.12 9.22
N ASN A 45 -37.71 -1.19 9.69
CA ASN A 45 -37.18 -2.55 9.62
C ASN A 45 -38.25 -3.52 9.09
N HIS A 46 -38.11 -3.97 7.84
CA HIS A 46 -39.09 -4.84 7.19
C HIS A 46 -38.44 -5.71 6.09
N PRO A 47 -38.80 -7.01 5.95
CA PRO A 47 -38.22 -7.93 4.96
C PRO A 47 -38.25 -7.50 3.48
N MET A 48 -39.10 -6.54 3.13
CA MET A 48 -39.22 -6.02 1.77
C MET A 48 -38.29 -4.84 1.48
N MET A 49 -37.59 -4.33 2.49
CA MET A 49 -36.65 -3.22 2.31
C MET A 49 -35.21 -3.74 2.24
N PRO A 50 -34.36 -3.10 1.43
CA PRO A 50 -32.92 -3.32 1.48
C PRO A 50 -32.37 -3.16 2.91
N GLY A 51 -31.39 -3.99 3.27
CA GLY A 51 -30.79 -3.94 4.60
C GLY A 51 -31.50 -4.76 5.68
N TYR A 52 -32.65 -5.39 5.40
CA TYR A 52 -33.30 -6.23 6.41
C TYR A 52 -32.43 -7.45 6.76
N TYR A 53 -32.04 -7.54 8.04
CA TYR A 53 -31.26 -8.66 8.57
C TYR A 53 -32.14 -9.59 9.43
N ASP A 54 -32.81 -9.04 10.45
CA ASP A 54 -33.73 -9.76 11.33
C ASP A 54 -34.77 -8.81 11.95
N GLN A 55 -35.87 -9.35 12.49
CA GLN A 55 -36.95 -8.61 13.12
C GLN A 55 -36.48 -7.88 14.39
N GLN A 56 -35.51 -8.43 15.12
CA GLN A 56 -35.01 -7.86 16.39
C GLN A 56 -33.95 -6.77 16.20
N VAL A 57 -33.54 -6.47 14.97
CA VAL A 57 -32.53 -5.44 14.70
C VAL A 57 -33.01 -4.08 15.20
N PRO A 58 -32.20 -3.33 15.97
CA PRO A 58 -32.53 -1.96 16.36
C PRO A 58 -32.75 -1.06 15.15
N PHE A 59 -33.82 -0.26 15.19
CA PHE A 59 -34.19 0.64 14.09
C PHE A 59 -34.90 1.89 14.61
N GLY A 60 -35.12 2.84 13.71
CA GLY A 60 -35.75 4.11 14.04
C GLY A 60 -34.71 5.18 14.36
N ILE A 61 -34.88 6.35 13.74
CA ILE A 61 -34.02 7.52 13.92
C ILE A 61 -34.78 8.57 14.74
N ARG A 62 -34.16 9.07 15.81
CA ARG A 62 -34.71 10.14 16.66
C ARG A 62 -35.08 11.36 15.82
N SER A 63 -36.27 11.94 16.02
CA SER A 63 -36.70 13.15 15.28
C SER A 63 -36.64 13.03 13.75
N PHE A 64 -36.86 11.82 13.21
CA PHE A 64 -36.89 11.61 11.76
C PHE A 64 -38.04 12.36 11.11
N THR A 65 -37.74 13.09 10.03
CA THR A 65 -38.75 13.74 9.19
C THR A 65 -38.46 13.37 7.74
N PRO A 66 -39.33 12.58 7.07
CA PRO A 66 -39.05 12.13 5.72
C PRO A 66 -39.18 13.28 4.72
N ASN A 67 -38.25 13.35 3.77
CA ASN A 67 -38.36 14.23 2.60
C ASN A 67 -39.33 13.63 1.55
N GLU A 68 -39.65 14.37 0.49
CA GLU A 68 -40.60 13.91 -0.53
C GLU A 68 -40.18 12.59 -1.20
N PHE A 69 -38.88 12.39 -1.45
CA PHE A 69 -38.36 11.15 -2.02
C PHE A 69 -38.59 9.94 -1.09
N GLN A 70 -38.32 10.14 0.20
CA GLN A 70 -38.51 9.13 1.24
C GLN A 70 -39.99 8.84 1.48
N LYS A 71 -40.86 9.86 1.49
CA LYS A 71 -42.32 9.69 1.60
C LYS A 71 -42.87 8.85 0.45
N GLN A 72 -42.43 9.11 -0.77
CA GLN A 72 -42.84 8.32 -1.93
C GLN A 72 -42.39 6.86 -1.80
N PHE A 73 -41.12 6.62 -1.45
CA PHE A 73 -40.59 5.27 -1.23
C PHE A 73 -41.35 4.51 -0.14
N VAL A 74 -41.65 5.17 0.99
CA VAL A 74 -42.43 4.59 2.09
C VAL A 74 -43.84 4.25 1.60
N SER A 75 -44.52 5.19 0.94
CA SER A 75 -45.88 4.97 0.41
C SER A 75 -45.94 3.82 -0.58
N ASP A 76 -45.00 3.72 -1.51
CA ASP A 76 -44.94 2.63 -2.49
C ASP A 76 -44.69 1.28 -1.81
N THR A 77 -43.87 1.28 -0.76
CA THR A 77 -43.60 0.08 0.07
C THR A 77 -44.85 -0.35 0.83
N GLU A 78 -45.54 0.58 1.49
CA GLU A 78 -46.79 0.32 2.23
C GLU A 78 -47.92 -0.19 1.32
N LEU A 79 -48.04 0.37 0.11
CA LEU A 79 -48.99 -0.10 -0.91
C LEU A 79 -48.68 -1.55 -1.31
N THR A 80 -47.40 -1.88 -1.50
CA THR A 80 -46.98 -3.23 -1.87
C THR A 80 -47.21 -4.22 -0.72
N LEU A 81 -47.05 -3.77 0.53
CA LEU A 81 -47.32 -4.55 1.74
C LEU A 81 -48.81 -4.74 2.03
N GLY A 82 -49.67 -3.85 1.53
CA GLY A 82 -51.08 -3.77 1.91
C GLY A 82 -51.29 -3.27 3.34
N GLY A 83 -50.33 -2.53 3.90
CA GLY A 83 -50.35 -2.07 5.29
C GLY A 83 -49.26 -1.05 5.59
N LYS A 84 -49.36 -0.39 6.75
CA LYS A 84 -48.38 0.61 7.17
C LYS A 84 -47.08 -0.04 7.65
N LEU A 85 -45.96 0.64 7.44
CA LEU A 85 -44.68 0.27 8.05
C LEU A 85 -44.73 0.53 9.55
N THR A 86 -44.14 -0.37 10.32
CA THR A 86 -44.02 -0.22 11.77
C THR A 86 -42.98 0.83 12.09
N GLU A 87 -43.37 1.86 12.84
CA GLU A 87 -42.45 2.82 13.45
C GLU A 87 -41.98 2.32 14.83
N SER A 88 -40.72 2.59 15.17
CA SER A 88 -40.21 2.27 16.50
C SER A 88 -40.74 3.27 17.53
N ALA A 89 -41.31 2.77 18.63
CA ALA A 89 -41.72 3.61 19.76
C ALA A 89 -40.50 4.25 20.47
N GLU A 90 -39.36 3.55 20.45
CA GLU A 90 -38.09 4.02 21.00
C GLU A 90 -37.02 3.97 19.90
N PRO A 91 -36.80 5.09 19.19
CA PRO A 91 -35.79 5.13 18.12
C PRO A 91 -34.39 4.84 18.67
N ALA A 92 -33.75 3.81 18.11
CA ALA A 92 -32.44 3.33 18.56
C ALA A 92 -31.26 4.16 18.02
N ILE A 93 -31.47 4.88 16.91
CA ILE A 93 -30.46 5.70 16.23
C ILE A 93 -30.68 7.17 16.59
N LEU A 94 -29.65 7.83 17.10
CA LEU A 94 -29.67 9.24 17.49
C LEU A 94 -29.57 10.17 16.27
N GLY A 95 -28.73 9.82 15.31
CA GLY A 95 -28.51 10.62 14.11
C GLY A 95 -27.67 9.91 13.05
N LEU A 96 -27.77 10.40 11.83
CA LEU A 96 -27.01 9.93 10.68
C LEU A 96 -26.27 11.10 10.04
N TYR A 97 -24.97 10.92 9.82
CA TYR A 97 -24.11 11.94 9.24
C TYR A 97 -23.23 11.32 8.17
N THR A 98 -23.07 12.00 7.04
CA THR A 98 -21.99 11.70 6.11
C THR A 98 -20.86 12.72 6.26
N MET A 99 -19.64 12.34 5.93
CA MET A 99 -18.45 13.19 6.10
C MET A 99 -17.47 13.06 4.93
N GLY A 100 -16.32 13.73 5.03
CA GLY A 100 -15.24 13.62 4.06
C GLY A 100 -15.42 14.58 2.88
N SER A 101 -15.49 14.05 1.66
CA SER A 101 -15.68 14.87 0.45
C SER A 101 -17.13 15.23 0.15
N THR A 102 -18.11 14.60 0.79
CA THR A 102 -19.53 14.91 0.55
C THR A 102 -19.83 16.39 0.77
N SER A 103 -20.62 16.99 -0.11
CA SER A 103 -20.94 18.42 -0.18
C SER A 103 -19.77 19.37 -0.52
N SER A 104 -18.54 18.86 -0.70
CA SER A 104 -17.39 19.72 -0.96
C SER A 104 -17.10 19.90 -2.46
N ILE A 105 -16.27 20.88 -2.79
CA ILE A 105 -15.67 21.10 -4.11
C ILE A 105 -14.87 19.89 -4.58
N GLY A 106 -14.38 19.08 -3.64
CA GLY A 106 -13.66 17.83 -3.88
C GLY A 106 -14.57 16.63 -4.14
N GLN A 107 -15.91 16.76 -4.06
CA GLN A 107 -16.84 15.68 -4.36
C GLN A 107 -16.88 15.40 -5.88
N SER A 108 -16.83 14.12 -6.22
CA SER A 108 -17.02 13.62 -7.57
C SER A 108 -18.15 12.58 -7.61
N THR A 109 -18.60 12.22 -8.81
CA THR A 109 -19.61 11.18 -9.01
C THR A 109 -19.15 9.77 -8.60
N SER A 110 -17.86 9.60 -8.31
CA SER A 110 -17.24 8.36 -7.86
C SER A 110 -16.74 8.46 -6.41
N SER A 111 -17.19 9.46 -5.66
CA SER A 111 -16.85 9.58 -4.25
C SER A 111 -17.67 8.57 -3.44
N ASP A 112 -17.00 7.96 -2.48
CA ASP A 112 -17.56 7.11 -1.44
C ASP A 112 -18.44 7.93 -0.47
N LEU A 113 -19.39 7.24 0.16
CA LEU A 113 -20.21 7.77 1.24
C LEU A 113 -19.80 7.12 2.56
N ASP A 114 -18.97 7.82 3.33
CA ASP A 114 -18.69 7.43 4.71
C ASP A 114 -19.79 7.99 5.62
N ILE A 115 -20.48 7.11 6.36
CA ILE A 115 -21.67 7.43 7.14
C ILE A 115 -21.50 6.99 8.59
N TRP A 116 -21.63 7.95 9.50
CA TRP A 116 -21.69 7.71 10.93
C TRP A 116 -23.14 7.44 11.33
N VAL A 117 -23.35 6.29 11.97
CA VAL A 117 -24.59 5.87 12.59
C VAL A 117 -24.45 6.11 14.08
N CYS A 118 -24.99 7.23 14.56
CA CYS A 118 -24.86 7.63 15.96
C CYS A 118 -25.88 6.87 16.82
N VAL A 119 -25.42 6.15 17.85
CA VAL A 119 -26.24 5.33 18.75
C VAL A 119 -25.97 5.69 20.21
N SER A 120 -26.87 5.26 21.12
CA SER A 120 -26.66 5.43 22.55
C SER A 120 -25.46 4.58 23.03
N PRO A 121 -24.62 5.08 23.96
CA PRO A 121 -23.58 4.27 24.60
C PRO A 121 -24.16 3.03 25.29
N ASP A 122 -25.39 3.12 25.81
CA ASP A 122 -26.11 2.03 26.50
C ASP A 122 -26.57 0.89 25.57
N MET A 123 -26.38 1.01 24.25
CA MET A 123 -26.73 -0.06 23.31
C MET A 123 -25.79 -1.26 23.49
N ASP A 124 -26.37 -2.42 23.80
CA ASP A 124 -25.61 -3.65 24.05
C ASP A 124 -24.90 -4.21 22.80
N GLY A 125 -23.91 -5.09 23.02
CA GLY A 125 -23.12 -5.71 21.96
C GLY A 125 -23.96 -6.42 20.88
N PRO A 126 -24.91 -7.30 21.26
CA PRO A 126 -25.78 -7.98 20.28
C PRO A 126 -26.61 -7.02 19.42
N ALA A 127 -27.16 -5.95 20.01
CA ALA A 127 -27.87 -4.90 19.26
C ALA A 127 -26.94 -4.21 18.27
N ARG A 128 -25.73 -3.82 18.69
CA ARG A 128 -24.70 -3.22 17.82
C ARG A 128 -24.30 -4.15 16.67
N ASP A 129 -24.10 -5.44 16.94
CA ASP A 129 -23.75 -6.43 15.93
C ASP A 129 -24.86 -6.60 14.89
N SER A 130 -26.12 -6.70 15.35
CA SER A 130 -27.28 -6.84 14.45
C SER A 130 -27.49 -5.59 13.58
N LEU A 131 -27.29 -4.39 14.13
CA LEU A 131 -27.35 -3.13 13.38
C LEU A 131 -26.18 -3.01 12.40
N THR A 132 -24.99 -3.47 12.77
CA THR A 132 -23.82 -3.54 11.88
C THR A 132 -24.10 -4.46 10.69
N ASN A 133 -24.69 -5.64 10.91
CA ASN A 133 -25.09 -6.55 9.84
C ASN A 133 -26.14 -5.92 8.90
N LYS A 134 -27.13 -5.20 9.45
CA LYS A 134 -28.06 -4.40 8.64
C LYS A 134 -27.33 -3.36 7.79
N CYS A 135 -26.36 -2.65 8.36
CA CYS A 135 -25.57 -1.68 7.61
C CYS A 135 -24.76 -2.33 6.47
N LEU A 136 -24.15 -3.51 6.70
CA LEU A 136 -23.45 -4.27 5.65
C LEU A 136 -24.39 -4.65 4.50
N LEU A 137 -25.61 -5.08 4.80
CA LEU A 137 -26.62 -5.37 3.75
C LEU A 137 -27.07 -4.11 2.99
N ILE A 138 -27.05 -2.94 3.62
CA ILE A 138 -27.30 -1.65 2.94
C ILE A 138 -26.09 -1.28 2.06
N THR A 139 -24.86 -1.55 2.51
CA THR A 139 -23.64 -1.42 1.70
C THR A 139 -23.73 -2.28 0.45
N ASP A 140 -24.06 -3.57 0.58
CA ASP A 140 -24.22 -4.48 -0.56
C ASP A 140 -25.29 -3.98 -1.54
N TRP A 141 -26.42 -3.50 -1.02
CA TRP A 141 -27.47 -2.90 -1.84
C TRP A 141 -26.98 -1.65 -2.60
N ALA A 142 -26.28 -0.74 -1.93
CA ALA A 142 -25.73 0.45 -2.57
C ALA A 142 -24.72 0.09 -3.67
N GLU A 143 -23.91 -0.94 -3.45
CA GLU A 143 -22.95 -1.44 -4.44
C GLU A 143 -23.66 -1.95 -5.71
N THR A 144 -24.83 -2.59 -5.60
CA THR A 144 -25.64 -2.97 -6.78
C THR A 144 -26.06 -1.77 -7.65
N LEU A 145 -26.06 -0.57 -7.08
CA LEU A 145 -26.35 0.70 -7.76
C LEU A 145 -25.08 1.47 -8.16
N GLY A 146 -23.90 0.88 -7.95
CA GLY A 146 -22.59 1.48 -8.24
C GLY A 146 -22.19 2.58 -7.26
N VAL A 147 -22.69 2.55 -6.03
CA VAL A 147 -22.38 3.52 -4.97
C VAL A 147 -21.68 2.79 -3.82
N GLU A 148 -20.48 3.21 -3.48
CA GLU A 148 -19.75 2.71 -2.31
C GLU A 148 -20.21 3.48 -1.06
N ALA A 149 -20.91 2.79 -0.15
CA ALA A 149 -21.41 3.37 1.10
C ALA A 149 -20.89 2.58 2.30
N ASN A 150 -20.10 3.24 3.14
CA ASN A 150 -19.47 2.65 4.32
C ASN A 150 -20.14 3.19 5.59
N PHE A 151 -20.52 2.29 6.49
CA PHE A 151 -21.21 2.66 7.74
C PHE A 151 -20.33 2.38 8.95
N PHE A 152 -20.28 3.35 9.87
CA PHE A 152 -19.52 3.29 11.10
C PHE A 152 -20.44 3.60 12.27
N LEU A 153 -20.61 2.65 13.19
CA LEU A 153 -21.36 2.89 14.42
C LEU A 153 -20.52 3.77 15.34
N MET A 154 -21.13 4.85 15.85
CA MET A 154 -20.48 5.83 16.72
C MET A 154 -21.37 6.09 17.94
N ASP A 155 -20.79 6.16 19.12
CA ASP A 155 -21.46 6.68 20.31
C ASP A 155 -20.78 7.96 20.82
N GLU A 156 -21.52 8.71 21.63
CA GLU A 156 -21.11 10.04 22.10
C GLU A 156 -19.95 10.02 23.10
N GLU A 157 -19.71 8.89 23.78
CA GLU A 157 -18.62 8.75 24.75
C GLU A 157 -17.26 8.47 24.10
N ARG A 158 -17.26 7.94 22.86
CA ARG A 158 -16.05 7.55 22.14
C ARG A 158 -14.94 8.60 22.17
N PHE A 159 -15.26 9.88 21.90
CA PHE A 159 -14.26 10.97 21.86
C PHE A 159 -14.10 11.72 23.17
N ARG A 160 -14.89 11.38 24.19
CA ARG A 160 -14.82 11.98 25.52
C ARG A 160 -13.82 11.26 26.43
N SER A 161 -13.56 9.99 26.15
CA SER A 161 -12.49 9.24 26.79
C SER A 161 -11.18 9.41 26.00
N ASN A 162 -10.03 9.53 26.69
CA ASN A 162 -8.71 9.58 26.03
C ASN A 162 -8.26 8.20 25.49
N HIS A 163 -9.15 7.22 25.39
CA HIS A 163 -8.83 5.87 24.96
C HIS A 163 -9.10 5.72 23.46
N SER A 164 -8.03 5.60 22.67
CA SER A 164 -8.12 5.22 21.26
C SER A 164 -8.45 3.73 21.15
N GLU A 165 -9.73 3.36 21.08
CA GLU A 165 -10.11 1.99 20.73
C GLU A 165 -9.66 1.64 19.31
N GLU A 166 -9.13 0.42 19.12
CA GLU A 166 -8.82 -0.12 17.80
C GLU A 166 -10.10 -0.22 16.96
N MET A 167 -10.16 0.47 15.82
CA MET A 167 -11.19 0.14 14.81
C MET A 167 -10.94 -1.23 14.23
N THR A 168 -11.95 -2.10 14.29
CA THR A 168 -11.94 -3.39 13.60
C THR A 168 -11.98 -3.18 12.08
N GLY A 169 -10.96 -3.69 11.37
CA GLY A 169 -10.82 -3.63 9.91
C GLY A 169 -9.40 -3.34 9.45
N ASP A 170 -9.15 -3.33 8.13
CA ASP A 170 -7.86 -2.99 7.48
C ASP A 170 -7.35 -1.55 7.75
N ASN A 171 -7.93 -0.85 8.73
CA ASN A 171 -7.59 0.51 9.13
C ASN A 171 -6.70 0.47 10.37
N CYS A 172 -5.60 1.24 10.37
CA CYS A 172 -4.78 1.48 11.58
C CYS A 172 -5.57 2.35 12.57
N GLY A 173 -6.59 1.75 13.20
CA GLY A 173 -7.69 2.41 13.90
C GLY A 173 -7.32 3.12 15.19
N SER A 174 -6.15 2.86 15.76
CA SER A 174 -5.66 3.54 16.97
C SER A 174 -5.00 4.90 16.70
N SER A 175 -4.68 5.22 15.43
CA SER A 175 -3.76 6.33 15.09
C SER A 175 -4.42 7.65 14.68
N GLN A 176 -5.75 7.72 14.55
CA GLN A 176 -6.47 8.89 14.01
C GLN A 176 -7.71 9.27 14.84
N HIS A 177 -7.66 9.25 16.17
CA HIS A 177 -8.83 9.50 17.01
C HIS A 177 -9.36 10.94 16.89
N LEU A 178 -8.63 11.94 17.38
CA LEU A 178 -9.05 13.34 17.34
C LEU A 178 -8.86 13.98 15.96
N LEU A 179 -7.93 13.47 15.14
CA LEU A 179 -7.85 13.89 13.73
C LEU A 179 -9.09 13.50 12.92
N LEU A 180 -9.69 12.34 13.22
CA LEU A 180 -10.96 11.96 12.62
C LEU A 180 -12.10 12.88 13.10
N LEU A 181 -12.11 13.27 14.37
CA LEU A 181 -13.08 14.23 14.90
C LEU A 181 -12.93 15.62 14.25
N ASP A 182 -11.69 16.09 14.02
CA ASP A 182 -11.42 17.32 13.26
C ASP A 182 -12.00 17.25 11.84
N GLU A 183 -11.78 16.13 11.14
CA GLU A 183 -12.36 15.89 9.81
C GLU A 183 -13.90 15.84 9.87
N PHE A 184 -14.47 15.18 10.87
CA PHE A 184 -15.91 15.08 11.05
C PHE A 184 -16.53 16.46 11.30
N TYR A 185 -16.07 17.22 12.30
CA TYR A 185 -16.65 18.51 12.64
C TYR A 185 -16.60 19.54 11.51
N ARG A 186 -15.56 19.54 10.68
CA ARG A 186 -15.49 20.47 9.53
C ARG A 186 -16.35 20.02 8.35
N SER A 187 -16.56 18.71 8.15
CA SER A 187 -17.16 18.16 6.92
C SER A 187 -18.54 17.51 7.07
N ALA A 188 -19.03 17.27 8.30
CA ALA A 188 -20.25 16.53 8.53
C ALA A 188 -21.48 17.17 7.86
N VAL A 189 -22.28 16.33 7.20
CA VAL A 189 -23.59 16.66 6.65
C VAL A 189 -24.60 15.75 7.33
N ARG A 190 -25.55 16.33 8.06
CA ARG A 190 -26.60 15.59 8.74
C ARG A 190 -27.63 15.12 7.73
N LEU A 191 -27.77 13.80 7.60
CA LEU A 191 -28.76 13.14 6.75
C LEU A 191 -30.11 13.04 7.47
N ALA A 192 -30.10 12.71 8.76
CA ALA A 192 -31.28 12.62 9.60
C ALA A 192 -30.92 12.68 11.09
N GLY A 193 -31.90 13.05 11.91
CA GLY A 193 -31.86 12.93 13.36
C GLY A 193 -31.40 14.17 14.13
N GLN A 194 -30.89 13.95 15.34
CA GLN A 194 -30.43 15.01 16.24
C GLN A 194 -29.27 15.82 15.62
N ARG A 195 -29.03 17.02 16.14
CA ARG A 195 -27.96 17.94 15.69
C ARG A 195 -26.69 17.74 16.52
N LEU A 196 -25.54 18.23 16.04
CA LEU A 196 -24.29 18.25 16.82
C LEU A 196 -24.23 19.47 17.73
N LEU A 197 -24.06 19.25 19.04
CA LEU A 197 -24.02 20.35 20.02
C LEU A 197 -22.82 21.27 19.78
N TRP A 198 -21.65 20.68 19.50
CA TRP A 198 -20.39 21.38 19.34
C TRP A 198 -20.43 22.56 18.35
N GLN A 199 -21.26 22.48 17.31
CA GLN A 199 -21.34 23.49 16.23
C GLN A 199 -21.92 24.82 16.70
N ILE A 200 -22.79 24.81 17.72
CA ILE A 200 -23.46 26.03 18.23
C ILE A 200 -22.82 26.58 19.51
N ILE A 201 -21.79 25.91 20.04
CA ILE A 201 -20.98 26.45 21.13
C ILE A 201 -19.96 27.43 20.55
N PRO A 202 -19.71 28.61 21.13
CA PRO A 202 -18.70 29.54 20.59
C PRO A 202 -17.27 28.96 20.64
N PRO A 203 -16.41 29.21 19.63
CA PRO A 203 -15.04 28.69 19.60
C PRO A 203 -14.17 29.24 20.74
N GLU A 204 -14.50 30.39 21.32
CA GLU A 204 -13.83 30.96 22.49
C GLU A 204 -14.08 30.15 23.77
N MET A 205 -15.14 29.34 23.80
CA MET A 205 -15.50 28.53 24.97
C MET A 205 -14.94 27.09 24.88
N GLU A 206 -14.05 26.80 23.92
CA GLU A 206 -13.54 25.44 23.70
C GLU A 206 -12.75 24.90 24.91
N GLU A 207 -11.99 25.75 25.61
CA GLU A 207 -11.23 25.34 26.80
C GLU A 207 -12.14 25.01 28.00
N CYS A 208 -13.24 25.75 28.17
CA CYS A 208 -14.24 25.56 29.23
C CYS A 208 -15.55 24.93 28.72
N TYR A 209 -15.48 24.14 27.64
CA TYR A 209 -16.63 23.63 26.90
C TYR A 209 -17.67 22.96 27.82
N ASP A 210 -17.21 22.04 28.67
CA ASP A 210 -18.08 21.23 29.53
C ASP A 210 -18.83 22.11 30.55
N GLU A 211 -18.14 23.05 31.18
CA GLU A 211 -18.72 24.00 32.13
C GLU A 211 -19.74 24.93 31.44
N TYR A 212 -19.43 25.39 30.23
CA TYR A 212 -20.32 26.25 29.46
C TYR A 212 -21.59 25.51 29.04
N VAL A 213 -21.47 24.29 28.51
CA VAL A 213 -22.60 23.43 28.13
C VAL A 213 -23.49 23.13 29.34
N GLN A 214 -22.90 22.76 30.48
CA GLN A 214 -23.65 22.52 31.72
C GLN A 214 -24.41 23.77 32.17
N GLY A 215 -23.79 24.95 32.07
CA GLY A 215 -24.45 26.23 32.34
C GLY A 215 -25.66 26.46 31.43
N LEU A 216 -25.51 26.27 30.12
CA LEU A 216 -26.60 26.43 29.15
C LEU A 216 -27.79 25.51 29.43
N CYS A 217 -27.53 24.26 29.79
CA CYS A 217 -28.57 23.27 30.06
C CYS A 217 -29.23 23.49 31.43
N ARG A 218 -28.46 23.82 32.48
CA ARG A 218 -29.01 24.14 33.80
C ARG A 218 -29.90 25.39 33.77
N ASP A 219 -29.48 26.40 33.03
CA ASP A 219 -30.17 27.69 32.97
C ASP A 219 -31.36 27.66 31.97
N GLY A 220 -31.62 26.51 31.32
CA GLY A 220 -32.76 26.29 30.43
C GLY A 220 -32.64 26.95 29.06
N TYR A 221 -31.44 27.41 28.67
CA TYR A 221 -31.19 28.00 27.36
C TYR A 221 -31.04 26.95 26.25
N LEU A 222 -30.69 25.72 26.62
CA LEU A 222 -30.54 24.59 25.71
C LEU A 222 -31.09 23.32 26.35
N ASP A 223 -31.85 22.52 25.58
CA ASP A 223 -32.22 21.16 25.98
C ASP A 223 -31.18 20.19 25.41
N CYS A 224 -30.20 19.80 26.24
CA CYS A 224 -29.11 18.88 25.88
C CYS A 224 -29.63 17.55 25.29
N SER A 225 -30.83 17.08 25.64
CA SER A 225 -31.38 15.79 25.17
C SER A 225 -31.71 15.77 23.67
N GLN A 226 -31.71 16.92 23.00
CA GLN A 226 -32.01 17.06 21.57
C GLN A 226 -30.74 17.05 20.70
N TRP A 227 -29.57 16.89 21.30
CA TRP A 227 -28.28 17.04 20.64
C TRP A 227 -27.40 15.81 20.87
N ILE A 228 -26.52 15.56 19.92
CA ILE A 228 -25.40 14.63 20.06
C ILE A 228 -24.16 15.44 20.42
N ASP A 229 -23.44 15.04 21.46
CA ASP A 229 -22.28 15.76 21.95
C ASP A 229 -21.02 14.87 22.07
N PHE A 230 -20.22 14.87 21.00
CA PHE A 230 -18.91 14.21 20.99
C PHE A 230 -17.82 14.95 21.80
N GLY A 231 -18.15 16.10 22.42
CA GLY A 231 -17.24 16.85 23.28
C GLY A 231 -16.40 17.91 22.57
N LYS A 232 -15.37 18.39 23.26
CA LYS A 232 -14.48 19.45 22.77
C LYS A 232 -13.35 18.92 21.90
N LEU A 233 -12.81 19.78 21.05
CA LEU A 233 -11.63 19.53 20.23
C LEU A 233 -10.73 20.76 20.22
N ASN A 234 -9.87 20.89 21.23
CA ASN A 234 -8.92 21.99 21.37
C ASN A 234 -7.47 21.61 21.04
N ARG A 235 -7.09 20.34 21.22
CA ARG A 235 -5.72 19.86 21.01
C ARG A 235 -5.72 18.43 20.51
N ILE A 236 -4.81 18.14 19.58
CA ILE A 236 -4.53 16.79 19.12
C ILE A 236 -3.17 16.35 19.70
N PRO A 237 -3.08 15.17 20.32
CA PRO A 237 -1.84 14.57 20.79
C PRO A 237 -0.81 14.45 19.67
N ALA A 238 0.47 14.54 20.02
CA ALA A 238 1.52 14.53 19.01
C ALA A 238 1.57 13.17 18.26
N GLU A 239 1.24 12.10 18.98
CA GLU A 239 1.22 10.69 18.58
C GLU A 239 0.33 10.46 17.34
N GLU A 240 -0.83 11.12 17.30
CA GLU A 240 -1.80 10.96 16.21
C GLU A 240 -1.29 11.49 14.86
N TYR A 241 -0.47 12.55 14.85
CA TYR A 241 0.06 13.11 13.59
C TYR A 241 0.96 12.12 12.86
N PHE A 242 1.81 11.41 13.60
CA PHE A 242 2.75 10.47 13.00
C PHE A 242 2.02 9.24 12.43
N GLY A 243 1.19 8.58 13.24
CA GLY A 243 0.44 7.40 12.80
C GLY A 243 -0.51 7.72 11.63
N SER A 244 -1.14 8.89 11.66
CA SER A 244 -1.98 9.38 10.56
C SER A 244 -1.23 9.57 9.24
N ASN A 245 0.03 9.96 9.28
CA ASN A 245 0.79 10.20 8.05
C ASN A 245 1.27 8.90 7.39
N LEU A 246 1.66 7.89 8.18
CA LEU A 246 1.90 6.55 7.65
C LEU A 246 0.66 6.01 6.92
N TRP A 247 -0.52 6.27 7.46
CA TRP A 247 -1.78 5.94 6.80
C TRP A 247 -2.02 6.72 5.49
N GLN A 248 -1.66 8.00 5.43
CA GLN A 248 -1.76 8.76 4.17
C GLN A 248 -0.82 8.21 3.09
N LEU A 249 0.40 7.81 3.46
CA LEU A 249 1.33 7.13 2.55
C LEU A 249 0.74 5.82 2.04
N TYR A 250 0.13 5.02 2.91
CA TYR A 250 -0.56 3.80 2.53
C TYR A 250 -1.68 4.07 1.51
N LYS A 251 -2.57 5.03 1.79
CA LYS A 251 -3.68 5.41 0.90
C LYS A 251 -3.22 6.04 -0.41
N SER A 252 -1.98 6.53 -0.48
CA SER A 252 -1.44 7.18 -1.67
C SER A 252 -1.29 6.25 -2.87
N ILE A 253 -1.21 4.95 -2.61
CA ILE A 253 -1.23 3.91 -3.65
C ILE A 253 -2.54 3.98 -4.45
N ASP A 254 -3.64 4.39 -3.81
CA ASP A 254 -5.00 4.29 -4.35
C ASP A 254 -5.53 5.64 -4.78
N SER A 255 -5.19 6.65 -3.99
CA SER A 255 -5.71 8.00 -4.12
C SER A 255 -4.57 8.99 -3.95
N PRO A 256 -3.57 9.00 -4.86
CA PRO A 256 -2.34 9.74 -4.68
C PRO A 256 -2.57 11.24 -4.46
N TYR A 257 -3.51 11.85 -5.20
CA TYR A 257 -3.82 13.28 -5.06
C TYR A 257 -4.43 13.64 -3.71
N LYS A 258 -5.40 12.84 -3.23
CA LYS A 258 -6.06 13.02 -1.92
C LYS A 258 -5.03 12.84 -0.80
N SER A 259 -4.16 11.84 -0.91
CA SER A 259 -3.12 11.54 0.07
C SER A 259 -2.07 12.64 0.17
N VAL A 260 -1.61 13.23 -0.95
CA VAL A 260 -0.67 14.36 -0.91
C VAL A 260 -1.27 15.56 -0.16
N LEU A 261 -2.53 15.90 -0.44
CA LEU A 261 -3.23 16.99 0.23
C LEU A 261 -3.31 16.75 1.75
N LYS A 262 -3.72 15.53 2.15
CA LYS A 262 -3.85 15.17 3.57
C LYS A 262 -2.50 15.04 4.27
N ALA A 263 -1.47 14.51 3.61
CA ALA A 263 -0.12 14.39 4.18
C ALA A 263 0.48 15.77 4.49
N ILE A 264 0.40 16.71 3.53
CA ILE A 264 0.91 18.07 3.74
C ILE A 264 0.03 18.85 4.73
N LEU A 265 -1.28 18.55 4.83
CA LEU A 265 -2.10 19.08 5.92
C LEU A 265 -1.58 18.64 7.31
N LEU A 266 -1.22 17.36 7.47
CA LEU A 266 -0.63 16.86 8.71
C LEU A 266 0.73 17.50 8.99
N GLU A 267 1.54 17.71 7.96
CA GLU A 267 2.81 18.46 8.06
C GLU A 267 2.55 19.90 8.55
N ALA A 268 1.57 20.60 7.97
CA ALA A 268 1.18 21.94 8.41
C ALA A 268 0.67 21.95 9.86
N TYR A 269 -0.12 20.95 10.28
CA TYR A 269 -0.55 20.82 11.67
C TYR A 269 0.62 20.56 12.63
N SER A 270 1.56 19.69 12.26
CA SER A 270 2.74 19.40 13.08
C SER A 270 3.69 20.59 13.21
N TRP A 271 3.70 21.48 12.21
CA TRP A 271 4.51 22.69 12.22
C TRP A 271 3.98 23.75 13.21
N GLU A 272 2.68 23.76 13.47
CA GLU A 272 2.03 24.67 14.43
C GLU A 272 1.98 24.12 15.87
N TYR A 273 2.35 22.85 16.06
CA TYR A 273 2.32 22.18 17.36
C TYR A 273 3.23 22.89 18.38
N PRO A 274 2.83 23.03 19.67
CA PRO A 274 1.64 22.44 20.30
C PRO A 274 0.34 23.23 20.12
N ASN A 275 0.41 24.44 19.55
CA ASN A 275 -0.74 25.34 19.41
C ASN A 275 -1.34 25.25 18.00
N THR A 276 -1.64 24.03 17.57
CA THR A 276 -2.15 23.74 16.23
C THR A 276 -3.49 24.41 16.00
N GLN A 277 -3.62 25.17 14.91
CA GLN A 277 -4.89 25.77 14.52
C GLN A 277 -5.71 24.76 13.70
N LEU A 278 -6.64 24.06 14.35
CA LEU A 278 -7.46 23.04 13.71
C LEU A 278 -8.45 23.62 12.69
N LEU A 279 -8.65 22.93 11.56
CA LEU A 279 -9.58 23.36 10.51
C LEU A 279 -11.04 23.36 10.98
N SER A 280 -11.42 22.44 11.87
CA SER A 280 -12.74 22.45 12.50
C SER A 280 -13.01 23.75 13.25
N ILE A 281 -12.04 24.22 14.06
CA ILE A 281 -12.15 25.48 14.80
C ILE A 281 -12.19 26.68 13.85
N ASP A 282 -11.41 26.67 12.77
CA ASP A 282 -11.48 27.73 11.75
C ASP A 282 -12.85 27.76 11.06
N THR A 283 -13.41 26.60 10.73
CA THR A 283 -14.77 26.48 10.17
C THR A 283 -15.80 27.02 11.16
N LYS A 284 -15.67 26.68 12.44
CA LYS A 284 -16.54 27.16 13.52
C LYS A 284 -16.49 28.68 13.64
N ARG A 285 -15.30 29.30 13.64
CA ARG A 285 -15.14 30.77 13.65
C ARG A 285 -15.86 31.44 12.49
N ARG A 286 -15.71 30.92 11.26
CA ARG A 286 -16.39 31.45 10.07
C ARG A 286 -17.92 31.33 10.17
N PHE A 287 -18.44 30.22 10.72
CA PHE A 287 -19.88 30.05 10.99
C PHE A 287 -20.42 31.11 11.95
N PHE A 288 -19.70 31.42 13.03
CA PHE A 288 -20.10 32.45 13.99
C PHE A 288 -20.00 33.86 13.41
N ALA A 289 -18.97 34.12 12.58
CA ALA A 289 -18.76 35.40 11.90
C ALA A 289 -19.77 35.70 10.78
N ASP A 290 -20.60 34.73 10.37
CA ASP A 290 -21.58 34.85 9.29
C ASP A 290 -20.95 35.24 7.94
N GLU A 291 -19.78 34.65 7.65
CA GLU A 291 -19.07 34.93 6.40
C GLU A 291 -19.89 34.49 5.17
N PRO A 292 -19.95 35.30 4.09
CA PRO A 292 -20.69 34.95 2.88
C PRO A 292 -20.07 33.73 2.19
N ASP A 293 -20.88 32.70 1.96
CA ASP A 293 -20.40 31.40 1.48
C ASP A 293 -20.56 31.21 -0.03
N LEU A 294 -19.53 31.58 -0.81
CA LEU A 294 -19.33 31.00 -2.15
C LEU A 294 -18.72 29.59 -2.02
N TYR A 295 -17.58 29.52 -1.34
CA TYR A 295 -16.87 28.29 -0.95
C TYR A 295 -16.07 28.46 0.36
N GLY A 296 -16.28 29.56 1.09
CA GLY A 296 -15.50 29.91 2.28
C GLY A 296 -15.68 28.91 3.43
N MET A 297 -16.78 28.15 3.43
CA MET A 297 -17.09 27.09 4.39
C MET A 297 -16.84 25.67 3.83
N ASP A 298 -16.25 25.57 2.64
CA ASP A 298 -15.95 24.29 1.99
C ASP A 298 -14.77 23.57 2.65
N SER A 299 -14.98 22.31 3.05
CA SER A 299 -14.00 21.55 3.81
C SER A 299 -12.70 21.29 3.04
N TYR A 300 -12.75 21.11 1.72
CA TYR A 300 -11.57 20.88 0.89
C TYR A 300 -10.84 22.19 0.57
N TYR A 301 -11.58 23.28 0.35
CA TYR A 301 -10.98 24.60 0.18
C TYR A 301 -10.19 25.03 1.42
N LEU A 302 -10.76 24.87 2.63
CA LEU A 302 -10.08 25.22 3.87
C LEU A 302 -8.78 24.42 4.06
N MET A 303 -8.76 23.15 3.65
CA MET A 303 -7.55 22.34 3.61
C MET A 303 -6.51 22.92 2.65
N LEU A 304 -6.91 23.28 1.43
CA LEU A 304 -6.01 23.89 0.44
C LEU A 304 -5.45 25.23 0.92
N GLU A 305 -6.29 26.07 1.52
CA GLU A 305 -5.91 27.37 2.05
C GLU A 305 -4.87 27.24 3.18
N LYS A 306 -5.09 26.31 4.12
CA LYS A 306 -4.13 26.06 5.21
C LYS A 306 -2.80 25.51 4.69
N VAL A 307 -2.84 24.55 3.77
CA VAL A 307 -1.62 24.03 3.14
C VAL A 307 -0.90 25.11 2.34
N THR A 308 -1.63 25.98 1.64
CA THR A 308 -1.06 27.11 0.90
C THR A 308 -0.31 28.05 1.83
N ARG A 309 -0.94 28.49 2.94
CA ARG A 309 -0.30 29.35 3.95
C ARG A 309 0.97 28.71 4.53
N TYR A 310 0.94 27.40 4.79
CA TYR A 310 2.10 26.67 5.29
C TYR A 310 3.26 26.66 4.28
N LEU A 311 3.00 26.23 3.04
CA LEU A 311 4.02 26.12 1.99
C LEU A 311 4.61 27.47 1.60
N GLU A 312 3.82 28.53 1.59
CA GLU A 312 4.30 29.90 1.36
C GLU A 312 5.23 30.36 2.49
N ARG A 313 4.90 30.09 3.76
CA ARG A 313 5.75 30.46 4.90
C ARG A 313 7.11 29.78 4.89
N ILE A 314 7.17 28.53 4.41
CA ILE A 314 8.44 27.79 4.28
C ILE A 314 9.12 27.99 2.91
N ASN A 315 8.54 28.83 2.03
CA ASN A 315 9.01 29.11 0.66
C ASN A 315 9.12 27.88 -0.25
N ASP A 316 8.21 26.91 -0.11
CA ASP A 316 8.18 25.69 -0.91
C ASP A 316 7.16 25.80 -2.06
N HIS A 317 7.53 26.61 -3.07
CA HIS A 317 6.66 26.87 -4.23
C HIS A 317 6.48 25.64 -5.13
N THR A 318 7.43 24.70 -5.13
CA THR A 318 7.36 23.47 -5.92
C THR A 318 6.25 22.56 -5.41
N ARG A 319 6.21 22.28 -4.09
CA ARG A 319 5.11 21.51 -3.51
C ARG A 319 3.79 22.28 -3.54
N LEU A 320 3.82 23.61 -3.50
CA LEU A 320 2.62 24.43 -3.62
C LEU A 320 1.93 24.25 -4.98
N ASP A 321 2.67 24.30 -6.09
CA ASP A 321 2.09 24.04 -7.41
C ASP A 321 1.57 22.60 -7.53
N LEU A 322 2.32 21.62 -6.99
CA LEU A 322 1.88 20.22 -6.95
C LEU A 322 0.56 20.07 -6.18
N VAL A 323 0.43 20.67 -5.00
CA VAL A 323 -0.79 20.63 -4.18
C VAL A 323 -1.98 21.23 -4.93
N ARG A 324 -1.79 22.37 -5.61
CA ARG A 324 -2.83 23.00 -6.44
C ARG A 324 -3.25 22.09 -7.58
N ARG A 325 -2.31 21.42 -8.27
CA ARG A 325 -2.61 20.40 -9.29
C ARG A 325 -3.36 19.20 -8.71
N CYS A 326 -2.94 18.68 -7.55
CA CYS A 326 -3.61 17.59 -6.86
C CYS A 326 -5.06 17.96 -6.52
N PHE A 327 -5.27 19.16 -5.98
CA PHE A 327 -6.59 19.69 -5.68
C PHE A 327 -7.47 19.80 -6.92
N TYR A 328 -6.96 20.44 -7.98
CA TYR A 328 -7.68 20.59 -9.24
C TYR A 328 -8.10 19.23 -9.82
N LEU A 329 -7.16 18.28 -9.92
CA LEU A 329 -7.43 16.94 -10.42
C LEU A 329 -8.42 16.16 -9.56
N LYS A 330 -8.43 16.38 -8.23
CA LYS A 330 -9.38 15.74 -7.30
C LYS A 330 -10.82 16.21 -7.51
N THR A 331 -11.04 17.42 -8.05
CA THR A 331 -12.41 17.94 -8.30
C THR A 331 -13.09 17.29 -9.50
N HIS A 332 -12.34 16.71 -10.43
CA HIS A 332 -12.79 16.20 -11.73
C HIS A 332 -13.49 17.22 -12.65
N GLU A 333 -13.55 18.51 -12.28
CA GLU A 333 -14.08 19.59 -13.12
C GLU A 333 -13.06 19.98 -14.19
N LYS A 334 -13.53 20.22 -15.42
CA LYS A 334 -12.67 20.51 -16.57
C LYS A 334 -12.90 21.91 -17.10
N LEU A 335 -12.08 22.87 -16.68
CA LEU A 335 -12.25 24.28 -17.05
C LEU A 335 -11.94 24.59 -18.52
N SER A 336 -11.10 23.79 -19.19
CA SER A 336 -10.77 23.96 -20.62
C SER A 336 -11.90 23.53 -21.58
N ARG A 337 -12.93 22.86 -21.07
CA ARG A 337 -14.05 22.30 -21.85
C ARG A 337 -15.37 22.92 -21.41
N GLU A 338 -16.39 22.89 -22.25
CA GLU A 338 -17.73 23.31 -21.84
C GLU A 338 -18.27 22.47 -20.66
N ALA A 339 -19.18 23.06 -19.89
CA ALA A 339 -19.78 22.41 -18.72
C ALA A 339 -20.48 21.10 -19.14
N GLY A 340 -19.98 19.98 -18.63
CA GLY A 340 -20.51 18.64 -18.89
C GLY A 340 -21.45 18.12 -17.81
N ILE A 341 -21.85 16.86 -17.93
CA ILE A 341 -22.64 16.15 -16.91
C ILE A 341 -21.87 16.13 -15.58
N GLY A 342 -22.52 16.56 -14.50
CA GLY A 342 -21.93 16.65 -13.17
C GLY A 342 -21.11 17.91 -12.91
N SER A 343 -21.05 18.86 -13.86
CA SER A 343 -20.54 20.22 -13.65
C SER A 343 -21.65 21.10 -13.06
N VAL A 344 -21.31 21.92 -12.07
CA VAL A 344 -22.23 22.85 -11.40
C VAL A 344 -21.63 24.25 -11.41
N ALA A 345 -22.48 25.27 -11.59
CA ALA A 345 -22.04 26.65 -11.83
C ALA A 345 -21.13 27.19 -10.71
N TRP A 346 -21.55 27.03 -9.44
CA TRP A 346 -20.80 27.54 -8.29
C TRP A 346 -19.40 26.90 -8.18
N ARG A 347 -19.26 25.59 -8.45
CA ARG A 347 -17.96 24.89 -8.39
C ARG A 347 -17.03 25.40 -9.48
N ARG A 348 -17.59 25.61 -10.67
CA ARG A 348 -16.84 26.06 -11.83
C ARG A 348 -16.37 27.51 -11.67
N GLU A 349 -17.22 28.36 -11.12
CA GLU A 349 -16.89 29.74 -10.72
C GLU A 349 -15.75 29.75 -9.69
N ALA A 350 -15.89 28.98 -8.60
CA ALA A 350 -14.87 28.84 -7.56
C ALA A 350 -13.51 28.39 -8.12
N LEU A 351 -13.48 27.34 -8.94
CA LEU A 351 -12.23 26.86 -9.55
C LEU A 351 -11.65 27.85 -10.55
N THR A 352 -12.48 28.64 -11.24
CA THR A 352 -12.01 29.68 -12.16
C THR A 352 -11.32 30.80 -11.38
N GLU A 353 -11.91 31.27 -10.28
CA GLU A 353 -11.30 32.27 -9.38
C GLU A 353 -9.96 31.77 -8.82
N MET A 354 -9.93 30.53 -8.32
CA MET A 354 -8.73 29.91 -7.77
C MET A 354 -7.62 29.79 -8.82
N THR A 355 -7.90 29.23 -10.00
CA THR A 355 -6.88 29.04 -11.05
C THR A 355 -6.34 30.36 -11.60
N GLN A 356 -7.16 31.41 -11.64
CA GLN A 356 -6.71 32.77 -11.96
C GLN A 356 -5.77 33.31 -10.87
N SER A 357 -6.10 33.15 -9.59
CA SER A 357 -5.24 33.57 -8.48
C SER A 357 -3.87 32.85 -8.46
N TRP A 358 -3.81 31.64 -9.00
CA TRP A 358 -2.57 30.87 -9.12
C TRP A 358 -1.71 31.25 -10.33
N ASN A 359 -2.19 32.17 -11.18
CA ASN A 359 -1.58 32.56 -12.45
C ASN A 359 -1.39 31.38 -13.42
N TRP A 360 -2.31 30.41 -13.42
CA TRP A 360 -2.27 29.31 -14.38
C TRP A 360 -2.71 29.78 -15.77
N GLY A 361 -1.91 29.43 -16.78
CA GLY A 361 -2.28 29.64 -18.18
C GLY A 361 -3.29 28.59 -18.67
N GLN A 362 -3.92 28.88 -19.81
CA GLN A 362 -4.86 27.93 -20.44
C GLN A 362 -4.19 26.61 -20.83
N ASP A 363 -2.90 26.63 -21.18
CA ASP A 363 -2.13 25.42 -21.51
C ASP A 363 -2.03 24.45 -20.32
N THR A 364 -1.80 24.98 -19.10
CA THR A 364 -1.75 24.17 -17.88
C THR A 364 -3.09 23.53 -17.57
N ILE A 365 -4.18 24.28 -17.71
CA ILE A 365 -5.54 23.77 -17.50
C ILE A 365 -5.87 22.69 -18.54
N ALA A 366 -5.57 22.95 -19.81
CA ALA A 366 -5.79 21.99 -20.91
C ALA A 366 -4.98 20.70 -20.71
N GLU A 367 -3.74 20.80 -20.24
CA GLU A 367 -2.90 19.65 -19.89
C GLU A 367 -3.54 18.79 -18.80
N LEU A 368 -3.97 19.40 -17.68
CA LEU A 368 -4.61 18.72 -16.55
C LEU A 368 -5.96 18.09 -16.96
N ASP A 369 -6.77 18.78 -17.75
CA ASP A 369 -8.05 18.27 -18.25
C ASP A 369 -7.91 17.10 -19.24
N ASN A 370 -6.74 17.00 -19.87
CA ASN A 370 -6.35 15.92 -20.77
C ASN A 370 -5.73 14.71 -20.06
N ARG A 371 -5.78 14.68 -18.72
CA ARG A 371 -5.28 13.58 -17.87
C ARG A 371 -5.58 12.16 -18.34
N ARG A 372 -6.78 11.91 -18.91
CA ARG A 372 -7.16 10.57 -19.42
C ARG A 372 -6.27 10.08 -20.56
N ASN A 373 -5.60 10.99 -21.24
CA ASN A 373 -4.70 10.72 -22.37
C ASN A 373 -3.23 10.90 -21.98
N TRP A 374 -2.91 11.09 -20.70
CA TRP A 374 -1.52 11.17 -20.26
C TRP A 374 -0.79 9.86 -20.51
N LYS A 375 0.36 9.99 -21.17
CA LYS A 375 1.23 8.86 -21.53
C LYS A 375 2.44 8.77 -20.60
N VAL A 376 3.26 7.74 -20.79
CA VAL A 376 4.27 7.32 -19.82
C VAL A 376 5.22 8.44 -19.38
N GLU A 377 5.65 9.33 -20.27
CA GLU A 377 6.54 10.44 -19.91
C GLU A 377 5.92 11.39 -18.89
N GLN A 378 4.68 11.82 -19.15
CA GLN A 378 3.93 12.70 -18.25
C GLN A 378 3.62 11.98 -16.93
N VAL A 379 3.20 10.72 -17.02
CA VAL A 379 2.88 9.92 -15.83
C VAL A 379 4.13 9.70 -14.97
N LYS A 380 5.31 9.48 -15.57
CA LYS A 380 6.57 9.41 -14.82
C LYS A 380 6.83 10.71 -14.07
N VAL A 381 6.73 11.87 -14.71
CA VAL A 381 6.96 13.16 -14.04
C VAL A 381 6.02 13.34 -12.85
N VAL A 382 4.73 13.11 -13.05
CA VAL A 382 3.71 13.25 -11.99
C VAL A 382 3.92 12.21 -10.89
N HIS A 383 4.22 10.96 -11.23
CA HIS A 383 4.49 9.89 -10.26
C HIS A 383 5.64 10.24 -9.33
N HIS A 384 6.77 10.70 -9.88
CA HIS A 384 7.92 11.11 -9.07
C HIS A 384 7.60 12.33 -8.20
N ALA A 385 6.93 13.35 -8.76
CA ALA A 385 6.56 14.53 -7.98
C ALA A 385 5.65 14.21 -6.79
N LEU A 386 4.65 13.33 -6.98
CA LEU A 386 3.77 12.86 -5.91
C LEU A 386 4.54 12.07 -4.86
N LEU A 387 5.41 11.15 -5.29
CA LEU A 387 6.23 10.35 -4.38
C LEU A 387 7.17 11.23 -3.56
N ASP A 388 7.90 12.13 -4.21
CA ASP A 388 8.84 13.06 -3.56
C ASP A 388 8.14 13.91 -2.49
N ALA A 389 6.94 14.42 -2.78
CA ALA A 389 6.18 15.22 -1.83
C ALA A 389 5.70 14.41 -0.61
N LEU A 390 5.21 13.19 -0.84
CA LEU A 390 4.83 12.26 0.23
C LEU A 390 6.03 11.88 1.10
N MET A 391 7.17 11.63 0.47
CA MET A 391 8.42 11.28 1.13
C MET A 391 8.99 12.42 1.96
N LEU A 392 8.91 13.65 1.46
CA LEU A 392 9.32 14.82 2.21
C LEU A 392 8.41 15.06 3.43
N SER A 393 7.09 14.94 3.25
CA SER A 393 6.11 15.03 4.35
C SER A 393 6.39 13.96 5.43
N TYR A 394 6.69 12.73 5.02
CA TYR A 394 7.09 11.66 5.91
C TYR A 394 8.35 11.96 6.70
N ARG A 395 9.41 12.44 6.03
CA ARG A 395 10.66 12.84 6.71
C ARG A 395 10.41 13.93 7.74
N ASN A 396 9.62 14.94 7.41
CA ASN A 396 9.31 16.05 8.31
C ASN A 396 8.56 15.56 9.55
N LEU A 397 7.64 14.60 9.39
CA LEU A 397 6.91 14.02 10.51
C LEU A 397 7.72 13.03 11.35
N ILE A 398 8.69 12.31 10.77
CA ILE A 398 9.69 11.57 11.58
C ILE A 398 10.50 12.54 12.44
N GLN A 399 10.95 13.66 11.87
CA GLN A 399 11.70 14.67 12.62
C GLN A 399 10.84 15.30 13.72
N PHE A 400 9.57 15.57 13.45
CA PHE A 400 8.60 16.03 14.45
C PHE A 400 8.42 15.01 15.58
N ALA A 401 8.24 13.72 15.26
CA ALA A 401 8.04 12.67 16.25
C ALA A 401 9.22 12.54 17.20
N ARG A 402 10.45 12.72 16.71
CA ARG A 402 11.64 12.74 17.56
C ARG A 402 11.74 13.95 18.46
N ARG A 403 11.40 15.14 17.95
CA ARG A 403 11.44 16.37 18.76
C ARG A 403 10.47 16.36 19.93
N ASN A 404 9.48 15.47 19.90
CA ASN A 404 8.43 15.35 20.90
C ASN A 404 8.42 13.96 21.58
N ASP A 405 9.50 13.17 21.45
CA ASP A 405 9.68 11.88 22.13
C ASP A 405 8.54 10.84 21.93
N ILE A 406 7.96 10.81 20.71
CA ILE A 406 6.76 10.02 20.39
C ILE A 406 7.07 8.53 20.06
N THR A 407 8.34 8.19 19.83
CA THR A 407 8.75 6.88 19.26
C THR A 407 8.36 5.66 20.09
N SER A 408 8.04 5.81 21.37
CA SER A 408 7.58 4.73 22.27
C SER A 408 6.08 4.45 22.19
N ALA A 409 5.27 5.31 21.56
CA ALA A 409 3.81 5.25 21.61
C ALA A 409 3.14 4.44 20.48
N ILE A 410 3.91 3.88 19.54
CA ILE A 410 3.36 3.27 18.32
C ILE A 410 3.79 1.81 18.24
N SER A 411 2.82 0.93 17.98
CA SER A 411 3.03 -0.51 17.79
C SER A 411 4.16 -0.77 16.79
N PRO A 412 5.26 -1.43 17.20
CA PRO A 412 6.36 -1.80 16.29
C PRO A 412 5.90 -2.65 15.10
N GLN A 413 4.81 -3.43 15.27
CA GLN A 413 4.22 -4.24 14.21
C GLN A 413 3.59 -3.38 13.10
N ASP A 414 2.83 -2.35 13.46
CA ASP A 414 2.13 -1.50 12.48
C ASP A 414 3.12 -0.71 11.64
N ILE A 415 4.17 -0.16 12.28
CA ILE A 415 5.29 0.48 11.59
C ILE A 415 5.94 -0.51 10.63
N SER A 416 6.21 -1.75 11.07
CA SER A 416 6.86 -2.77 10.25
C SER A 416 6.04 -3.15 9.01
N ILE A 417 4.73 -3.38 9.16
CA ILE A 417 3.84 -3.75 8.05
C ILE A 417 3.70 -2.60 7.06
N LEU A 418 3.49 -1.38 7.57
CA LEU A 418 3.37 -0.18 6.74
C LEU A 418 4.68 0.08 5.99
N ALA A 419 5.82 0.00 6.68
CA ALA A 419 7.14 0.17 6.06
C ALA A 419 7.39 -0.85 4.95
N ARG A 420 7.07 -2.14 5.15
CA ARG A 420 7.20 -3.18 4.12
C ARG A 420 6.35 -2.87 2.89
N LYS A 421 5.13 -2.37 3.10
CA LYS A 421 4.25 -2.02 1.98
C LYS A 421 4.76 -0.81 1.20
N LEU A 422 5.27 0.20 1.90
CA LEU A 422 5.90 1.37 1.27
C LEU A 422 7.19 0.97 0.53
N TYR A 423 8.01 0.11 1.13
CA TYR A 423 9.18 -0.48 0.49
C TYR A 423 8.78 -1.21 -0.81
N ALA A 424 7.81 -2.11 -0.73
CA ALA A 424 7.33 -2.87 -1.89
C ALA A 424 6.79 -1.96 -3.01
N ALA A 425 6.05 -0.91 -2.66
CA ALA A 425 5.44 0.00 -3.62
C ALA A 425 6.43 1.03 -4.22
N PHE A 426 7.34 1.58 -3.42
CA PHE A 426 8.07 2.80 -3.75
C PHE A 426 9.59 2.66 -3.81
N GLU A 427 10.18 1.69 -3.10
CA GLU A 427 11.65 1.53 -3.10
C GLU A 427 12.15 1.10 -4.49
N VAL A 428 13.17 1.80 -5.00
CA VAL A 428 13.80 1.51 -6.28
C VAL A 428 15.09 0.74 -6.05
N LEU A 429 15.14 -0.50 -6.53
CA LEU A 429 16.27 -1.41 -6.31
C LEU A 429 16.80 -1.97 -7.63
N PRO A 430 18.09 -2.32 -7.70
CA PRO A 430 18.63 -3.10 -8.82
C PRO A 430 17.76 -4.34 -9.09
N GLY A 431 17.44 -4.58 -10.36
CA GLY A 431 16.57 -5.68 -10.77
C GLY A 431 15.08 -5.53 -10.42
N LYS A 432 14.64 -4.63 -9.53
CA LYS A 432 13.20 -4.38 -9.30
C LYS A 432 12.59 -3.62 -10.47
N VAL A 433 11.38 -4.02 -10.86
CA VAL A 433 10.57 -3.29 -11.83
C VAL A 433 9.76 -2.24 -11.09
N THR A 434 10.07 -0.96 -11.32
CA THR A 434 9.29 0.15 -10.77
C THR A 434 7.92 0.22 -11.45
N LEU A 435 6.86 0.09 -10.66
CA LEU A 435 5.47 0.15 -11.12
C LEU A 435 4.93 1.57 -10.96
N LEU A 436 4.51 2.16 -12.07
CA LEU A 436 3.84 3.46 -12.11
C LEU A 436 2.43 3.31 -11.57
N ASN A 437 1.99 4.31 -10.80
CA ASN A 437 0.67 4.26 -10.19
C ASN A 437 -0.43 4.35 -11.29
N PRO A 438 -1.26 3.30 -11.48
CA PRO A 438 -2.32 3.31 -12.50
C PRO A 438 -3.41 4.35 -12.22
N GLN A 439 -3.48 4.86 -10.99
CA GLN A 439 -4.38 5.95 -10.60
C GLN A 439 -3.87 7.32 -11.07
N ILE A 440 -2.78 7.41 -11.84
CA ILE A 440 -2.32 8.66 -12.48
C ILE A 440 -2.80 8.73 -13.94
N SER A 441 -2.97 7.63 -14.66
CA SER A 441 -3.58 7.66 -15.98
C SER A 441 -4.22 6.30 -16.26
N PRO A 442 -5.44 6.27 -16.83
CA PRO A 442 -6.10 5.00 -17.11
C PRO A 442 -5.44 4.21 -18.24
N ASP A 443 -4.64 4.85 -19.11
CA ASP A 443 -4.06 4.22 -20.29
C ASP A 443 -2.63 4.68 -20.60
N LEU A 444 -1.67 3.80 -20.32
CA LEU A 444 -0.25 3.96 -20.64
C LEU A 444 0.19 3.31 -21.95
N HIS A 445 -0.74 2.73 -22.73
CA HIS A 445 -0.42 2.08 -23.99
C HIS A 445 0.30 3.04 -24.95
N GLU A 446 1.41 2.56 -25.53
CA GLU A 446 2.12 3.25 -26.60
C GLU A 446 1.99 2.46 -27.92
N PRO A 447 1.69 3.10 -29.06
CA PRO A 447 1.48 2.40 -30.32
C PRO A 447 2.77 1.78 -30.89
N ASP A 448 3.92 2.39 -30.61
CA ASP A 448 5.23 1.97 -31.06
C ASP A 448 6.22 2.01 -29.90
N LEU A 449 7.01 0.94 -29.71
CA LEU A 449 8.11 0.89 -28.75
C LEU A 449 9.37 0.39 -29.44
N SER A 450 10.45 1.15 -29.34
CA SER A 450 11.76 0.82 -29.90
C SER A 450 12.78 0.49 -28.80
N PHE A 451 13.39 -0.69 -28.89
CA PHE A 451 14.46 -1.16 -28.02
C PHE A 451 15.79 -1.07 -28.76
N ILE A 452 16.69 -0.19 -28.32
CA ILE A 452 17.94 0.11 -29.02
C ILE A 452 19.13 -0.31 -28.15
N GLU A 453 19.94 -1.22 -28.67
CA GLU A 453 21.19 -1.66 -28.03
C GLU A 453 22.33 -0.69 -28.31
N VAL A 454 23.05 -0.28 -27.26
CA VAL A 454 24.22 0.59 -27.31
C VAL A 454 25.44 -0.15 -26.77
N ARG A 455 26.51 -0.18 -27.56
CA ARG A 455 27.78 -0.84 -27.23
C ARG A 455 28.60 -0.07 -26.19
N GLN A 456 29.49 -0.78 -25.51
CA GLN A 456 30.54 -0.16 -24.71
C GLN A 456 31.44 0.76 -25.56
N GLY A 457 31.89 1.86 -24.96
CA GLY A 457 32.79 2.83 -25.60
C GLY A 457 32.10 3.85 -26.54
N GLN A 458 30.77 3.87 -26.59
CA GLN A 458 30.00 4.92 -27.26
C GLN A 458 29.76 6.12 -26.32
N SER A 459 29.20 7.22 -26.84
CA SER A 459 28.90 8.42 -26.03
C SER A 459 27.85 8.17 -24.94
N ASN A 460 26.94 7.23 -25.16
CA ASN A 460 25.91 6.83 -24.22
C ASN A 460 26.35 5.59 -23.43
N LYS A 461 25.85 5.43 -22.18
CA LYS A 461 26.13 4.24 -21.36
C LYS A 461 25.72 2.97 -22.12
N ALA A 462 26.52 1.92 -22.04
CA ALA A 462 26.20 0.65 -22.68
C ALA A 462 24.90 0.03 -22.12
N GLY A 463 24.26 -0.82 -22.93
CA GLY A 463 23.01 -1.51 -22.60
C GLY A 463 21.87 -1.12 -23.53
N TRP A 464 20.66 -1.35 -23.07
CA TRP A 464 19.42 -1.18 -23.83
C TRP A 464 18.70 0.11 -23.45
N TYR A 465 18.14 0.77 -24.46
CA TYR A 465 17.33 1.99 -24.31
C TYR A 465 15.95 1.79 -24.92
N LEU A 466 14.93 2.26 -24.21
CA LEU A 466 13.53 2.22 -24.63
C LEU A 466 13.07 3.58 -25.14
N TYR A 467 12.41 3.62 -26.28
CA TYR A 467 11.77 4.82 -26.85
C TYR A 467 10.33 4.52 -27.28
N LYS A 468 9.42 5.49 -27.17
CA LYS A 468 8.02 5.38 -27.66
C LYS A 468 7.81 5.74 -29.13
N GLN A 469 8.90 5.84 -29.89
CA GLN A 469 8.87 6.24 -31.29
C GLN A 469 9.22 5.04 -32.17
N PRO A 470 8.68 4.93 -33.39
CA PRO A 470 9.19 4.00 -34.38
C PRO A 470 10.64 4.35 -34.76
N LEU A 471 11.35 3.43 -35.42
CA LEU A 471 12.74 3.59 -35.88
C LEU A 471 12.89 4.58 -37.05
N ILE A 472 12.51 5.83 -36.81
CA ILE A 472 12.57 6.95 -37.75
C ILE A 472 13.53 7.98 -37.14
N ALA A 473 14.69 8.18 -37.78
CA ALA A 473 15.81 8.95 -37.21
C ALA A 473 15.40 10.33 -36.65
N HIS A 474 14.67 11.14 -37.42
CA HIS A 474 14.26 12.48 -36.99
C HIS A 474 13.24 12.48 -35.83
N ARG A 475 12.58 11.35 -35.54
CA ARG A 475 11.65 11.21 -34.40
C ARG A 475 12.35 10.75 -33.12
N ILE A 476 13.50 10.09 -33.23
CA ILE A 476 14.27 9.58 -32.09
C ILE A 476 15.37 10.56 -31.68
N LEU A 477 16.04 11.17 -32.66
CA LEU A 477 17.15 12.10 -32.40
C LEU A 477 16.69 13.26 -31.51
N GLY A 478 17.40 13.47 -30.41
CA GLY A 478 17.11 14.53 -29.43
C GLY A 478 15.98 14.22 -28.45
N GLN A 479 15.30 13.08 -28.57
CA GLN A 479 14.31 12.65 -27.58
C GLN A 479 14.97 11.94 -26.41
N PRO A 480 14.50 12.15 -25.17
CA PRO A 480 14.94 11.36 -24.02
C PRO A 480 14.44 9.91 -24.16
N SER A 481 15.25 8.95 -23.70
CA SER A 481 14.78 7.56 -23.56
C SER A 481 13.76 7.46 -22.44
N LEU A 482 12.75 6.61 -22.62
CA LEU A 482 11.79 6.28 -21.57
C LEU A 482 12.48 5.63 -20.38
N GLU A 483 13.36 4.65 -20.65
CA GLU A 483 14.09 3.91 -19.63
C GLU A 483 15.39 3.33 -20.22
N HIS A 484 16.40 3.14 -19.38
CA HIS A 484 17.69 2.51 -19.71
C HIS A 484 17.96 1.35 -18.75
N HIS A 485 18.46 0.22 -19.28
CA HIS A 485 18.95 -0.86 -18.45
C HIS A 485 20.07 -1.64 -19.13
N GLU A 486 20.87 -2.36 -18.35
CA GLU A 486 22.04 -3.11 -18.85
C GLU A 486 21.63 -4.35 -19.65
N TYR A 487 20.47 -4.93 -19.35
CA TYR A 487 19.91 -6.11 -20.00
C TYR A 487 18.45 -5.87 -20.38
N LEU A 488 18.01 -6.53 -21.44
CA LEU A 488 16.76 -6.30 -22.16
C LEU A 488 15.54 -6.82 -21.41
N SER A 489 15.65 -7.98 -20.76
CA SER A 489 14.52 -8.64 -20.10
C SER A 489 13.83 -7.73 -19.06
N LYS A 490 14.58 -6.89 -18.36
CA LYS A 490 14.02 -5.87 -17.45
C LYS A 490 13.24 -4.77 -18.17
N LEU A 491 13.71 -4.28 -19.33
CA LEU A 491 12.97 -3.27 -20.08
C LEU A 491 11.66 -3.82 -20.66
N VAL A 492 11.69 -5.07 -21.14
CA VAL A 492 10.48 -5.76 -21.61
C VAL A 492 9.51 -5.97 -20.45
N ALA A 493 9.99 -6.48 -19.31
CA ALA A 493 9.18 -6.63 -18.11
C ALA A 493 8.61 -5.29 -17.63
N TRP A 494 9.42 -4.24 -17.54
CA TRP A 494 8.96 -2.91 -17.14
C TRP A 494 7.88 -2.36 -18.07
N SER A 495 8.06 -2.51 -19.38
CA SER A 495 7.07 -2.06 -20.38
C SER A 495 5.77 -2.89 -20.32
N PHE A 496 5.86 -4.19 -20.03
CA PHE A 496 4.72 -5.08 -19.88
C PHE A 496 3.93 -4.78 -18.59
N PHE A 497 4.59 -4.79 -17.42
CA PHE A 497 3.92 -4.62 -16.13
C PHE A 497 3.33 -3.22 -15.91
N ASN A 498 3.88 -2.19 -16.59
CA ASN A 498 3.30 -0.85 -16.61
C ASN A 498 2.22 -0.66 -17.69
N GLY A 499 1.91 -1.69 -18.48
CA GLY A 499 0.84 -1.63 -19.48
C GLY A 499 1.14 -0.81 -20.74
N LEU A 500 2.42 -0.53 -21.03
CA LEU A 500 2.82 0.13 -22.28
C LEU A 500 2.63 -0.83 -23.47
N ILE A 501 2.95 -2.12 -23.25
CA ILE A 501 2.83 -3.18 -24.26
C ILE A 501 1.43 -3.82 -24.18
N THR A 502 0.70 -3.70 -25.27
CA THR A 502 -0.59 -4.35 -25.54
C THR A 502 -0.52 -5.12 -26.86
N GLU A 503 -1.59 -5.81 -27.25
CA GLU A 503 -1.68 -6.50 -28.55
C GLU A 503 -1.56 -5.56 -29.76
N SER A 504 -1.96 -4.29 -29.61
CA SER A 504 -1.85 -3.28 -30.67
C SER A 504 -0.47 -2.62 -30.75
N THR A 505 0.45 -2.95 -29.84
CA THR A 505 1.78 -2.32 -29.78
C THR A 505 2.71 -2.92 -30.83
N ARG A 506 3.31 -2.06 -31.64
CA ARG A 506 4.40 -2.43 -32.56
C ARG A 506 5.73 -2.35 -31.84
N LEU A 507 6.43 -3.48 -31.78
CA LEU A 507 7.77 -3.55 -31.22
C LEU A 507 8.78 -3.34 -32.34
N HIS A 508 9.81 -2.57 -32.06
CA HIS A 508 10.96 -2.36 -32.93
C HIS A 508 12.23 -2.64 -32.13
N SER A 509 13.26 -3.16 -32.79
CA SER A 509 14.55 -3.38 -32.14
C SER A 509 15.71 -3.00 -33.04
N VAL A 510 16.76 -2.42 -32.46
CA VAL A 510 18.06 -2.23 -33.09
C VAL A 510 19.06 -3.03 -32.29
N VAL A 511 19.34 -4.23 -32.81
CA VAL A 511 20.24 -5.20 -32.21
C VAL A 511 21.62 -5.05 -32.83
N ARG A 512 22.66 -5.09 -32.01
CA ARG A 512 24.06 -4.95 -32.43
C ARG A 512 24.86 -6.21 -32.12
N ASP A 513 24.79 -6.69 -30.87
CA ASP A 513 25.62 -7.81 -30.39
C ASP A 513 24.76 -8.98 -29.88
N ALA A 514 23.51 -8.74 -29.45
CA ALA A 514 22.64 -9.80 -28.97
C ALA A 514 22.11 -10.74 -30.08
N HIS A 515 21.84 -12.00 -29.72
CA HIS A 515 21.26 -13.04 -30.57
C HIS A 515 19.71 -13.00 -30.56
N ILE A 516 19.14 -11.81 -30.77
CA ILE A 516 17.70 -11.58 -30.68
C ILE A 516 17.09 -11.10 -32.00
N ASP A 517 15.92 -11.64 -32.35
CA ASP A 517 15.09 -11.18 -33.46
C ASP A 517 13.73 -10.69 -32.94
N ILE A 518 12.94 -10.09 -33.82
CA ILE A 518 11.64 -9.53 -33.44
C ILE A 518 10.62 -10.60 -33.00
N ASP A 519 10.73 -11.82 -33.51
CA ASP A 519 9.83 -12.92 -33.14
C ASP A 519 10.08 -13.36 -31.69
N LYS A 520 11.35 -13.42 -31.26
CA LYS A 520 11.72 -13.67 -29.86
C LYS A 520 11.18 -12.58 -28.92
N PHE A 521 11.15 -11.32 -29.33
CA PHE A 521 10.52 -10.24 -28.54
C PHE A 521 9.03 -10.47 -28.33
N TYR A 522 8.28 -10.70 -29.42
CA TYR A 522 6.84 -10.97 -29.31
C TYR A 522 6.56 -12.23 -28.52
N GLN A 523 7.41 -13.24 -28.65
CA GLN A 523 7.32 -14.45 -27.86
C GLN A 523 7.52 -14.20 -26.37
N MET A 524 8.56 -13.45 -25.96
CA MET A 524 8.77 -13.11 -24.55
C MET A 524 7.59 -12.32 -23.96
N VAL A 525 7.01 -11.39 -24.71
CA VAL A 525 5.81 -10.66 -24.28
C VAL A 525 4.62 -11.61 -24.10
N SER A 526 4.43 -12.57 -25.01
CA SER A 526 3.39 -13.58 -24.89
C SER A 526 3.62 -14.49 -23.68
N ASP A 527 4.86 -14.91 -23.44
CA ASP A 527 5.24 -15.77 -22.34
C ASP A 527 5.02 -15.05 -20.99
N LEU A 528 5.42 -13.77 -20.87
CA LEU A 528 5.12 -12.93 -19.72
C LEU A 528 3.61 -12.80 -19.47
N ARG A 529 2.82 -12.64 -20.52
CA ARG A 529 1.36 -12.54 -20.41
C ARG A 529 0.70 -13.82 -19.93
N ASN A 530 1.23 -14.97 -20.35
CA ASN A 530 0.70 -16.28 -19.96
C ASN A 530 1.07 -16.62 -18.51
N THR A 531 2.27 -16.23 -18.04
CA THR A 531 2.71 -16.50 -16.66
C THR A 531 2.17 -15.49 -15.65
N PHE A 532 2.11 -14.20 -16.00
CA PHE A 532 1.82 -13.13 -15.03
C PHE A 532 0.52 -12.38 -15.34
N SER A 533 -0.37 -12.33 -14.35
CA SER A 533 -1.54 -11.44 -14.39
C SER A 533 -1.13 -10.00 -14.09
N LEU A 534 -1.51 -9.05 -14.95
CA LEU A 534 -1.28 -7.61 -14.74
C LEU A 534 -2.10 -7.05 -13.56
N ARG A 535 -3.29 -7.62 -13.30
CA ARG A 535 -4.21 -7.18 -12.25
C ARG A 535 -4.36 -8.29 -11.20
N LYS A 536 -3.35 -8.46 -10.31
CA LYS A 536 -3.46 -9.36 -9.15
C LYS A 536 -4.03 -8.56 -7.96
N ARG A 537 -4.81 -9.22 -7.09
CA ARG A 537 -5.27 -8.62 -5.82
C ARG A 537 -4.05 -8.23 -4.98
N ARG A 538 -4.20 -7.20 -4.15
CA ARG A 538 -3.13 -6.70 -3.28
C ARG A 538 -2.69 -7.75 -2.25
N PRO A 539 -1.44 -7.66 -1.76
CA PRO A 539 -1.00 -8.52 -0.67
C PRO A 539 -1.88 -8.27 0.56
N SER A 540 -2.25 -9.35 1.25
CA SER A 540 -2.92 -9.27 2.55
C SER A 540 -1.96 -8.76 3.63
N MET A 541 -2.49 -8.22 4.72
CA MET A 541 -1.65 -7.84 5.87
C MET A 541 -0.87 -9.02 6.43
N GLN A 542 -1.43 -10.23 6.38
CA GLN A 542 -0.74 -11.47 6.76
C GLN A 542 0.46 -11.75 5.84
N ALA A 543 0.32 -11.60 4.52
CA ALA A 543 1.42 -11.80 3.58
C ALA A 543 2.53 -10.74 3.71
N LEU A 544 2.17 -9.52 4.13
CA LEU A 544 3.15 -8.47 4.46
C LEU A 544 3.82 -8.73 5.81
N ALA A 545 3.14 -9.40 6.75
CA ALA A 545 3.69 -9.77 8.04
C ALA A 545 4.66 -10.97 7.96
N SER A 546 4.53 -11.83 6.95
CA SER A 546 5.41 -12.97 6.69
C SER A 546 6.65 -12.60 5.85
N PRO A 547 7.68 -13.47 5.81
CA PRO A 547 8.78 -13.42 4.86
C PRO A 547 8.34 -13.19 3.41
N CYS A 548 9.23 -12.57 2.64
CA CYS A 548 9.03 -12.36 1.21
C CYS A 548 9.33 -13.65 0.44
N GLU A 549 8.29 -14.33 -0.04
CA GLU A 549 8.40 -15.61 -0.76
C GLU A 549 8.13 -15.45 -2.26
N ILE A 550 8.77 -16.26 -3.11
CA ILE A 550 8.54 -16.25 -4.57
C ILE A 550 7.20 -16.93 -4.87
N SER A 551 6.23 -16.17 -5.39
CA SER A 551 4.90 -16.68 -5.75
C SER A 551 4.82 -17.18 -7.19
N GLN A 552 5.44 -16.48 -8.14
CA GLN A 552 5.44 -16.83 -9.56
C GLN A 552 6.85 -16.63 -10.12
N LEU A 553 7.38 -17.60 -10.86
CA LEU A 553 8.73 -17.57 -11.43
C LEU A 553 8.69 -17.90 -12.92
N ALA A 554 9.31 -17.05 -13.74
CA ALA A 554 9.59 -17.30 -15.15
C ALA A 554 11.11 -17.23 -15.39
N MET A 555 11.65 -18.27 -16.02
CA MET A 555 13.06 -18.35 -16.40
C MET A 555 13.17 -18.38 -17.93
N PHE A 556 13.91 -17.44 -18.51
CA PHE A 556 14.09 -17.29 -19.95
C PHE A 556 15.53 -17.66 -20.31
N ILE A 557 15.69 -18.75 -21.06
CA ILE A 557 16.99 -19.30 -21.44
C ILE A 557 17.37 -18.82 -22.84
N ASN A 558 18.60 -18.31 -22.96
CA ASN A 558 19.22 -17.83 -24.19
C ASN A 558 18.43 -16.73 -24.90
N PHE A 559 17.86 -15.81 -24.12
CA PHE A 559 17.09 -14.70 -24.66
C PHE A 559 17.98 -13.69 -25.40
N GLU A 560 19.06 -13.23 -24.76
CA GLU A 560 20.03 -12.30 -25.35
C GLU A 560 21.23 -13.01 -25.98
N ASN A 561 21.68 -14.14 -25.41
CA ASN A 561 22.85 -14.86 -25.92
C ASN A 561 22.53 -16.34 -26.18
N ASP A 562 22.58 -16.74 -27.45
CA ASP A 562 22.26 -18.10 -27.91
C ASP A 562 23.47 -18.81 -28.54
N PRO A 563 24.22 -19.60 -27.77
CA PRO A 563 25.33 -20.40 -28.28
C PRO A 563 24.91 -21.45 -29.30
N THR A 564 23.63 -21.84 -29.33
CA THR A 564 23.14 -22.86 -30.27
C THR A 564 23.09 -22.37 -31.71
N SER A 565 23.18 -21.06 -31.91
CA SER A 565 23.17 -20.42 -33.23
C SER A 565 24.44 -20.71 -34.04
N GLU A 566 25.55 -20.98 -33.37
CA GLU A 566 26.86 -21.30 -33.96
C GLU A 566 27.04 -22.79 -34.27
N LEU A 567 26.11 -23.66 -33.83
CA LEU A 567 26.19 -25.10 -34.03
C LEU A 567 26.13 -25.47 -35.51
N SER A 568 27.06 -26.32 -35.94
CA SER A 568 27.15 -26.81 -37.31
C SER A 568 26.20 -27.99 -37.58
N GLY A 569 25.84 -28.22 -38.85
CA GLY A 569 24.92 -29.31 -39.25
C GLY A 569 25.38 -30.74 -38.93
N ARG A 570 26.65 -30.95 -38.56
CA ARG A 570 27.17 -32.25 -38.11
C ARG A 570 26.95 -32.48 -36.61
N GLU A 571 27.08 -31.43 -35.80
CA GLU A 571 26.87 -31.47 -34.34
C GLU A 571 25.39 -31.64 -33.97
N LEU A 572 24.47 -31.25 -34.87
CA LEU A 572 23.03 -31.44 -34.71
C LEU A 572 22.56 -32.89 -34.95
N LYS A 573 23.43 -33.79 -35.44
CA LYS A 573 23.11 -35.22 -35.65
C LYS A 573 23.36 -36.12 -34.44
N VAL A 574 23.78 -35.53 -33.31
CA VAL A 574 24.00 -36.24 -32.04
C VAL A 574 22.67 -36.80 -31.52
N ASP A 575 22.71 -37.98 -30.89
CA ASP A 575 21.52 -38.62 -30.33
C ASP A 575 20.91 -37.77 -29.21
N LEU A 576 19.77 -37.14 -29.52
CA LEU A 576 19.10 -36.13 -28.68
C LEU A 576 18.67 -36.66 -27.30
N LYS A 577 18.59 -37.98 -27.12
CA LYS A 577 18.18 -38.59 -25.85
C LYS A 577 19.25 -38.54 -24.76
N ASN A 578 20.53 -38.41 -25.11
CA ASN A 578 21.66 -38.42 -24.17
C ASN A 578 22.52 -37.14 -24.23
N ALA A 579 22.05 -36.11 -24.92
CA ALA A 579 22.79 -34.85 -25.04
C ALA A 579 22.75 -34.07 -23.71
N ASP A 580 23.92 -33.83 -23.11
CA ASP A 580 24.07 -32.96 -21.95
C ASP A 580 24.19 -31.51 -22.43
N ILE A 581 23.13 -30.71 -22.25
CA ILE A 581 23.10 -29.31 -22.71
C ILE A 581 24.08 -28.39 -21.97
N PHE A 582 24.55 -28.82 -20.79
CA PHE A 582 25.51 -28.07 -19.98
C PHE A 582 26.96 -28.43 -20.33
N SER A 583 27.19 -29.55 -21.02
CA SER A 583 28.49 -30.04 -21.47
C SER A 583 28.34 -30.76 -22.82
N PHE A 584 28.12 -29.96 -23.88
CA PHE A 584 27.76 -30.45 -25.21
C PHE A 584 28.98 -30.61 -26.12
N GLY A 585 29.01 -31.72 -26.87
CA GLY A 585 30.06 -32.04 -27.84
C GLY A 585 31.38 -32.49 -27.20
N GLU A 586 32.39 -32.75 -28.05
CA GLU A 586 33.73 -33.18 -27.61
C GLU A 586 34.50 -32.08 -26.87
N GLU A 587 34.21 -30.81 -27.18
CA GLU A 587 34.83 -29.65 -26.52
C GLU A 587 34.19 -29.34 -25.15
N GLY A 588 33.04 -29.96 -24.83
CA GLY A 588 32.30 -29.73 -23.59
C GLY A 588 31.86 -28.28 -23.45
N LYS A 589 31.13 -27.73 -24.43
CA LYS A 589 30.62 -26.35 -24.37
C LYS A 589 29.24 -26.30 -23.71
N SER A 590 28.97 -25.28 -22.89
CA SER A 590 27.61 -25.03 -22.39
C SER A 590 26.76 -24.45 -23.52
N LEU A 591 25.59 -25.03 -23.76
CA LEU A 591 24.61 -24.47 -24.70
C LEU A 591 23.75 -23.37 -24.06
N VAL A 592 23.86 -23.15 -22.76
CA VAL A 592 23.20 -22.05 -22.04
C VAL A 592 24.15 -20.85 -22.01
N GLY A 593 23.83 -19.81 -22.78
CA GLY A 593 24.62 -18.58 -22.90
C GLY A 593 24.09 -17.40 -22.10
N SER A 594 22.77 -17.34 -21.85
CA SER A 594 22.17 -16.39 -20.92
C SER A 594 20.98 -17.00 -20.18
N VAL A 595 20.75 -16.53 -18.95
CA VAL A 595 19.58 -16.86 -18.13
C VAL A 595 19.00 -15.57 -17.58
N ASP A 596 17.78 -15.25 -17.99
CA ASP A 596 17.01 -14.15 -17.44
C ASP A 596 15.92 -14.69 -16.53
N LEU A 597 15.70 -14.04 -15.40
CA LEU A 597 14.64 -14.38 -14.46
C LEU A 597 13.69 -13.21 -14.34
N VAL A 598 12.40 -13.50 -14.36
CA VAL A 598 11.35 -12.58 -13.93
C VAL A 598 10.53 -13.31 -12.89
N TYR A 599 10.34 -12.72 -11.72
CA TYR A 599 9.51 -13.33 -10.68
C TYR A 599 8.70 -12.30 -9.92
N ARG A 600 7.57 -12.76 -9.37
CA ARG A 600 6.71 -11.99 -8.48
C ARG A 600 6.70 -12.61 -7.09
N ASN A 601 6.93 -11.83 -6.06
CA ASN A 601 6.90 -12.31 -4.67
C ASN A 601 5.53 -12.12 -3.99
N SER A 602 5.41 -12.61 -2.76
CA SER A 602 4.21 -12.50 -1.90
C SER A 602 3.82 -11.04 -1.59
N TRP A 603 4.77 -10.11 -1.69
CA TRP A 603 4.52 -8.66 -1.57
C TRP A 603 4.13 -7.99 -2.89
N HIS A 604 3.98 -8.78 -3.97
CA HIS A 604 3.69 -8.34 -5.34
C HIS A 604 4.78 -7.48 -6.00
N GLU A 605 5.98 -7.46 -5.46
CA GLU A 605 7.11 -6.89 -6.20
C GLU A 605 7.42 -7.76 -7.41
N VAL A 606 7.74 -7.11 -8.52
CA VAL A 606 8.28 -7.77 -9.70
C VAL A 606 9.78 -7.54 -9.72
N ARG A 607 10.53 -8.64 -9.79
CA ARG A 607 12.00 -8.65 -9.80
C ARG A 607 12.49 -9.31 -11.08
N THR A 608 13.60 -8.78 -11.57
CA THR A 608 14.30 -9.24 -12.76
C THR A 608 15.78 -9.42 -12.46
N LEU A 609 16.37 -10.48 -13.00
CA LEU A 609 17.79 -10.80 -12.86
C LEU A 609 18.31 -11.31 -14.20
N HIS A 610 19.57 -11.07 -14.48
CA HIS A 610 20.22 -11.48 -15.71
C HIS A 610 21.58 -12.10 -15.38
N PHE A 611 21.85 -13.25 -15.97
CA PHE A 611 23.10 -13.99 -15.83
C PHE A 611 23.64 -14.35 -17.21
N GLN A 612 24.94 -14.16 -17.41
CA GLN A 612 25.63 -14.45 -18.66
C GLN A 612 26.97 -15.13 -18.39
N GLY A 613 27.41 -15.97 -19.32
CA GLY A 613 28.70 -16.68 -19.25
C GLY A 613 28.56 -18.15 -18.87
N ASP A 614 29.70 -18.82 -18.71
CA ASP A 614 29.78 -20.28 -18.57
C ASP A 614 29.10 -20.83 -17.29
N THR A 615 28.96 -20.00 -16.25
CA THR A 615 28.32 -20.34 -14.97
C THR A 615 26.90 -19.79 -14.82
N ALA A 616 26.32 -19.18 -15.87
CA ALA A 616 25.05 -18.46 -15.79
C ALA A 616 23.92 -19.28 -15.15
N MET A 617 23.82 -20.57 -15.48
CA MET A 617 22.80 -21.46 -14.90
C MET A 617 23.02 -21.71 -13.41
N LEU A 618 24.26 -21.89 -12.96
CA LEU A 618 24.57 -22.09 -11.54
C LEU A 618 24.27 -20.82 -10.74
N ASP A 619 24.68 -19.66 -11.26
CA ASP A 619 24.48 -18.39 -10.58
C ASP A 619 22.98 -18.06 -10.48
N ALA A 620 22.21 -18.36 -11.54
CA ALA A 620 20.75 -18.24 -11.52
C ALA A 620 20.10 -19.18 -10.48
N LEU A 621 20.48 -20.46 -10.45
CA LEU A 621 19.96 -21.42 -9.47
C LEU A 621 20.30 -21.01 -8.04
N LYS A 622 21.56 -20.69 -7.77
CA LYS A 622 22.02 -20.22 -6.46
C LYS A 622 21.20 -19.02 -5.99
N THR A 623 21.00 -18.04 -6.87
CA THR A 623 20.28 -16.81 -6.54
C THR A 623 18.79 -17.06 -6.28
N VAL A 624 18.12 -17.88 -7.09
CA VAL A 624 16.68 -18.17 -6.89
C VAL A 624 16.45 -19.02 -5.64
N LEU A 625 17.26 -20.06 -5.46
CA LEU A 625 17.11 -21.00 -4.35
C LEU A 625 17.57 -20.40 -3.02
N GLY A 626 18.46 -19.40 -3.05
CA GLY A 626 18.81 -18.57 -1.90
C GLY A 626 17.61 -17.75 -1.38
N LYS A 627 16.71 -17.35 -2.27
CA LYS A 627 15.49 -16.57 -1.95
C LYS A 627 14.28 -17.41 -1.53
N MET A 628 14.45 -18.72 -1.42
CA MET A 628 13.45 -19.63 -0.87
C MET A 628 13.96 -20.12 0.48
N HIS A 629 13.17 -20.04 1.54
CA HIS A 629 13.54 -20.62 2.84
C HIS A 629 13.03 -22.05 2.99
N GLN A 630 13.51 -22.76 4.04
CA GLN A 630 12.93 -24.06 4.39
C GLN A 630 11.51 -23.83 4.91
N ASP A 631 10.59 -24.72 4.59
CA ASP A 631 9.17 -24.63 4.97
C ASP A 631 8.35 -23.52 4.27
N ALA A 632 8.95 -22.79 3.31
CA ALA A 632 8.21 -21.88 2.42
C ALA A 632 7.20 -22.64 1.55
N LEU A 633 6.13 -21.97 1.14
CA LEU A 633 5.22 -22.55 0.17
C LEU A 633 5.93 -22.67 -1.20
N PRO A 634 5.72 -23.78 -1.94
CA PRO A 634 6.21 -23.84 -3.31
C PRO A 634 5.55 -22.73 -4.15
N PRO A 635 6.27 -22.16 -5.13
CA PRO A 635 5.69 -21.16 -6.02
C PRO A 635 4.42 -21.67 -6.70
N GLU A 636 3.41 -20.82 -6.82
CA GLU A 636 2.14 -21.12 -7.50
C GLU A 636 2.38 -21.53 -8.96
N SER A 637 3.36 -20.90 -9.61
CA SER A 637 3.74 -21.17 -10.98
C SER A 637 5.26 -21.06 -11.19
N VAL A 638 5.83 -22.05 -11.87
CA VAL A 638 7.24 -22.05 -12.32
C VAL A 638 7.26 -22.37 -13.81
N ASP A 639 7.59 -21.38 -14.64
CA ASP A 639 7.66 -21.52 -16.09
C ASP A 639 9.10 -21.37 -16.58
N VAL A 640 9.49 -22.24 -17.51
CA VAL A 640 10.79 -22.17 -18.19
C VAL A 640 10.55 -22.01 -19.68
N PHE A 641 11.11 -20.95 -20.25
CA PHE A 641 11.07 -20.64 -21.67
C PHE A 641 12.48 -20.70 -22.25
N CYS A 642 12.59 -21.14 -23.51
CA CYS A 642 13.87 -21.23 -24.20
C CYS A 642 13.75 -20.53 -25.55
N TYR A 643 14.72 -19.67 -25.87
CA TYR A 643 14.79 -18.86 -27.11
C TYR A 643 15.94 -19.29 -28.02
N SER A 644 16.53 -20.46 -27.75
CA SER A 644 17.56 -21.05 -28.60
C SER A 644 17.02 -21.36 -29.99
N LYS A 645 17.81 -21.09 -31.02
CA LYS A 645 17.52 -21.43 -32.42
C LYS A 645 17.45 -22.94 -32.63
N ASN A 646 18.34 -23.68 -31.97
CA ASN A 646 18.40 -25.14 -32.05
C ASN A 646 18.15 -25.77 -30.66
N LEU A 647 17.71 -27.03 -30.63
CA LEU A 647 17.51 -27.83 -29.40
C LEU A 647 16.53 -27.25 -28.37
N ARG A 648 15.71 -26.28 -28.78
CA ARG A 648 14.79 -25.52 -27.94
C ARG A 648 13.95 -26.36 -26.96
N GLY A 649 13.26 -27.38 -27.46
CA GLY A 649 12.38 -28.22 -26.63
C GLY A 649 13.14 -29.08 -25.62
N VAL A 650 14.31 -29.57 -26.01
CA VAL A 650 15.19 -30.39 -25.15
C VAL A 650 15.74 -29.52 -24.02
N MET A 651 16.30 -28.36 -24.36
CA MET A 651 16.86 -27.42 -23.39
C MET A 651 15.83 -26.97 -22.36
N ARG A 652 14.64 -26.55 -22.84
CA ARG A 652 13.54 -26.15 -21.96
C ARG A 652 13.19 -27.23 -20.94
N ASN A 653 13.00 -28.47 -21.40
CA ASN A 653 12.57 -29.57 -20.53
C ASN A 653 13.65 -29.96 -19.52
N MET A 654 14.93 -30.01 -19.93
CA MET A 654 16.03 -30.34 -19.02
C MET A 654 16.22 -29.26 -17.94
N VAL A 655 16.18 -27.98 -18.32
CA VAL A 655 16.28 -26.86 -17.37
C VAL A 655 15.09 -26.86 -16.41
N TYR A 656 13.87 -27.11 -16.91
CA TYR A 656 12.68 -27.23 -16.08
C TYR A 656 12.81 -28.35 -15.05
N GLN A 657 13.23 -29.55 -15.47
CA GLN A 657 13.44 -30.69 -14.58
C GLN A 657 14.49 -30.38 -13.51
N LEU A 658 15.62 -29.79 -13.91
CA LEU A 658 16.68 -29.39 -12.98
C LEU A 658 16.18 -28.37 -11.96
N LEU A 659 15.46 -27.34 -12.40
CA LEU A 659 14.91 -26.31 -11.53
C LEU A 659 13.88 -26.89 -10.55
N ALA A 660 12.94 -27.71 -11.04
CA ALA A 660 11.93 -28.35 -10.21
C ALA A 660 12.56 -29.26 -9.14
N GLU A 661 13.54 -30.08 -9.51
CA GLU A 661 14.26 -30.93 -8.57
C GLU A 661 15.02 -30.10 -7.52
N CYS A 662 15.67 -29.00 -7.92
CA CYS A 662 16.39 -28.14 -6.99
C CYS A 662 15.43 -27.41 -6.02
N ILE A 663 14.27 -26.95 -6.49
CA ILE A 663 13.24 -26.34 -5.64
C ILE A 663 12.71 -27.39 -4.64
N GLU A 664 12.41 -28.60 -5.10
CA GLU A 664 11.95 -29.69 -4.22
C GLU A 664 13.00 -30.04 -3.15
N LEU A 665 14.28 -30.11 -3.52
CA LEU A 665 15.37 -30.35 -2.58
C LEU A 665 15.53 -29.22 -1.55
N ARG A 666 15.27 -27.97 -1.97
CA ARG A 666 15.38 -26.76 -1.13
C ARG A 666 14.24 -26.63 -0.13
N LEU A 667 13.01 -26.98 -0.51
CA LEU A 667 11.81 -26.77 0.30
C LEU A 667 11.52 -27.89 1.30
N LYS A 668 11.97 -29.14 1.03
CA LYS A 668 11.74 -30.26 1.95
C LYS A 668 12.44 -30.04 3.30
N PRO A 669 11.78 -30.31 4.45
CA PRO A 669 12.42 -30.22 5.77
C PRO A 669 13.59 -31.21 5.89
N ILE A 670 14.66 -30.83 6.62
CA ILE A 670 15.83 -31.69 6.82
C ILE A 670 15.49 -32.81 7.82
N GLU A 671 15.50 -34.06 7.37
CA GLU A 671 15.44 -35.22 8.28
C GLU A 671 16.77 -35.35 9.07
N PRO A 672 16.75 -35.49 10.40
CA PRO A 672 17.96 -35.48 11.25
C PRO A 672 18.95 -36.62 10.96
N GLU A 673 18.55 -37.68 10.26
CA GLU A 673 19.38 -38.86 10.01
C GLU A 673 20.00 -38.94 8.59
N LYS A 674 19.67 -38.03 7.67
CA LYS A 674 20.17 -38.11 6.27
C LYS A 674 21.22 -37.05 5.94
N ARG A 675 22.21 -37.48 5.14
CA ARG A 675 23.36 -36.71 4.61
C ARG A 675 22.94 -35.34 4.06
N ARG A 676 23.87 -34.36 4.12
CA ARG A 676 23.75 -33.05 3.42
C ARG A 676 23.19 -33.26 2.01
N ARG A 677 22.06 -32.62 1.72
CA ARG A 677 21.44 -32.69 0.38
C ARG A 677 22.29 -31.87 -0.58
N PHE A 678 22.70 -32.49 -1.67
CA PHE A 678 23.44 -31.80 -2.71
C PHE A 678 22.99 -32.30 -4.08
N LYS A 679 23.16 -31.43 -5.08
CA LYS A 679 22.96 -31.75 -6.50
C LYS A 679 24.25 -31.48 -7.24
N ALA A 680 24.80 -32.51 -7.89
CA ALA A 680 25.95 -32.35 -8.77
C ALA A 680 25.48 -31.95 -10.17
N ILE A 681 26.09 -30.91 -10.73
CA ILE A 681 25.87 -30.42 -12.09
C ILE A 681 27.22 -30.39 -12.80
N ARG A 682 27.27 -30.97 -13.99
CA ARG A 682 28.41 -30.81 -14.89
C ARG A 682 28.18 -29.58 -15.77
N LEU A 683 29.13 -28.65 -15.77
CA LEU A 683 29.12 -27.50 -16.66
C LEU A 683 30.44 -27.45 -17.40
N ALA A 684 30.35 -27.51 -18.71
CA ALA A 684 31.49 -27.72 -19.58
C ALA A 684 32.34 -28.91 -19.10
N ASN A 685 33.63 -28.69 -18.84
CA ASN A 685 34.56 -29.72 -18.36
C ASN A 685 34.73 -29.74 -16.83
N LYS A 686 33.85 -29.05 -16.08
CA LYS A 686 33.92 -28.90 -14.63
C LYS A 686 32.68 -29.49 -13.96
N MET A 687 32.88 -30.12 -12.80
CA MET A 687 31.79 -30.57 -11.94
C MET A 687 31.57 -29.58 -10.81
N PHE A 688 30.32 -29.23 -10.56
CA PHE A 688 29.91 -28.35 -9.46
C PHE A 688 28.92 -29.07 -8.56
N GLY A 689 29.01 -28.83 -7.26
CA GLY A 689 28.02 -29.25 -6.28
C GLY A 689 27.22 -28.06 -5.77
N LEU A 690 25.90 -28.11 -5.92
CA LEU A 690 24.95 -27.26 -5.20
C LEU A 690 24.65 -27.93 -3.87
N PHE A 691 25.01 -27.29 -2.75
CA PHE A 691 24.72 -27.79 -1.41
C PHE A 691 23.54 -27.01 -0.84
N PHE A 692 22.49 -27.73 -0.47
CA PHE A 692 21.27 -27.16 0.12
C PHE A 692 21.45 -27.11 1.63
N GLU A 693 21.85 -25.94 2.11
CA GLU A 693 22.07 -25.67 3.52
C GLU A 693 20.80 -25.08 4.14
N ARG A 694 20.78 -24.91 5.47
CA ARG A 694 19.62 -24.31 6.17
C ARG A 694 19.36 -22.87 5.71
N ARG A 695 20.42 -22.07 5.61
CA ARG A 695 20.37 -20.63 5.34
C ARG A 695 20.52 -20.23 3.87
N GLY A 696 20.60 -21.19 2.95
CA GLY A 696 20.73 -20.89 1.52
C GLY A 696 21.37 -22.02 0.73
N VAL A 697 21.85 -21.67 -0.46
CA VAL A 697 22.51 -22.61 -1.38
C VAL A 697 23.94 -22.17 -1.62
N SER A 698 24.89 -23.06 -1.31
CA SER A 698 26.30 -22.85 -1.62
C SER A 698 26.70 -23.64 -2.87
N VAL A 699 27.62 -23.07 -3.66
CA VAL A 699 28.14 -23.69 -4.89
C VAL A 699 29.63 -23.93 -4.69
N GLN A 700 30.08 -25.17 -4.90
CA GLN A 700 31.50 -25.52 -4.83
C GLN A 700 31.92 -26.28 -6.08
N MET A 701 33.12 -25.99 -6.59
CA MET A 701 33.72 -26.75 -7.68
C MET A 701 34.30 -28.05 -7.13
N LEU A 702 34.00 -29.18 -7.78
CA LEU A 702 34.42 -30.51 -7.39
C LEU A 702 35.63 -30.91 -8.24
N GLU A 703 36.84 -30.55 -7.77
CA GLU A 703 38.09 -30.77 -8.52
C GLU A 703 38.53 -32.24 -8.53
N ASN A 704 38.28 -33.01 -7.45
CA ASN A 704 38.67 -34.42 -7.32
C ASN A 704 37.63 -35.24 -6.54
N SER A 705 37.58 -36.57 -6.78
CA SER A 705 36.72 -37.49 -6.02
C SER A 705 37.01 -37.47 -4.51
N VAL A 706 38.25 -37.16 -4.11
CA VAL A 706 38.66 -37.02 -2.70
C VAL A 706 38.09 -35.74 -2.07
N ASP A 707 38.06 -34.62 -2.79
CA ASP A 707 37.45 -33.37 -2.30
C ASP A 707 35.92 -33.45 -2.27
N PHE A 708 35.33 -34.20 -3.20
CA PHE A 708 33.92 -34.58 -3.19
C PHE A 708 33.58 -35.43 -1.95
N TYR A 709 34.36 -36.48 -1.66
CA TYR A 709 34.16 -37.26 -0.43
C TYR A 709 34.40 -36.41 0.82
N ARG A 710 35.41 -35.54 0.85
CA ARG A 710 35.70 -34.65 1.99
C ARG A 710 34.55 -33.67 2.29
N SER A 711 33.96 -33.04 1.27
CA SER A 711 32.86 -32.06 1.40
C SER A 711 31.52 -32.69 1.83
N ILE A 712 31.27 -33.95 1.45
CA ILE A 712 30.09 -34.72 1.92
C ILE A 712 30.36 -35.52 3.21
N SER A 713 31.63 -35.75 3.59
CA SER A 713 32.05 -36.55 4.75
C SER A 713 32.50 -35.74 5.97
N THR A 714 32.33 -34.41 6.00
CA THR A 714 32.52 -33.55 7.19
C THR A 714 31.48 -33.80 8.29
N ASN A 715 31.19 -35.07 8.58
CA ASN A 715 30.48 -35.56 9.75
C ASN A 715 31.42 -36.31 10.74
N LYS A 716 32.75 -36.30 10.53
CA LYS A 716 33.67 -37.07 11.40
C LYS A 716 34.71 -36.27 12.20
N LEU A 717 34.83 -34.96 12.00
CA LEU A 717 35.71 -34.15 12.83
C LEU A 717 34.97 -32.90 13.27
N LYS A 718 34.73 -32.81 14.58
CA LYS A 718 34.47 -31.56 15.27
C LYS A 718 35.51 -30.52 14.81
N GLY A 719 35.05 -29.39 14.26
CA GLY A 719 35.78 -28.13 14.22
C GLY A 719 36.73 -27.84 13.04
N SER A 720 36.35 -26.82 12.25
CA SER A 720 37.21 -25.76 11.66
C SER A 720 38.10 -26.12 10.44
N PRO A 721 38.68 -25.15 9.65
CA PRO A 721 38.91 -23.72 9.96
C PRO A 721 38.63 -22.68 8.82
N LEU A 722 38.64 -21.40 9.22
CA LEU A 722 38.78 -20.11 8.51
C LEU A 722 37.65 -19.16 8.99
N LEU A 723 37.79 -18.31 10.02
CA LEU A 723 38.94 -17.63 10.60
C LEU A 723 38.87 -17.67 12.13
N MET A 724 39.99 -18.04 12.76
CA MET A 724 40.21 -17.81 14.18
C MET A 724 40.58 -16.34 14.40
N LEU A 725 39.74 -15.62 15.14
CA LEU A 725 40.12 -14.51 16.02
C LEU A 725 39.06 -14.42 17.12
N ASP A 726 39.35 -15.07 18.26
CA ASP A 726 39.02 -14.65 19.63
C ASP A 726 37.64 -14.02 19.93
N LYS A 727 36.69 -14.80 20.47
CA LYS A 727 36.25 -14.77 21.90
C LYS A 727 34.84 -15.35 22.15
N GLU A 728 34.82 -16.30 23.08
CA GLU A 728 33.80 -16.62 24.11
C GLU A 728 32.33 -16.92 23.68
N GLN A 729 31.97 -18.20 23.87
CA GLN A 729 30.61 -18.78 23.89
C GLN A 729 29.80 -18.75 22.56
N GLU A 730 30.11 -19.68 21.64
CA GLU A 730 29.18 -20.05 20.56
C GLU A 730 27.93 -20.74 21.14
N TYR A 731 26.90 -19.96 21.49
CA TYR A 731 25.55 -20.47 21.72
C TYR A 731 24.84 -20.71 20.38
N GLN A 732 24.11 -21.82 20.27
CA GLN A 732 23.40 -22.22 19.05
C GLN A 732 22.12 -21.40 18.86
N LEU A 733 21.98 -20.80 17.68
CA LEU A 733 20.79 -20.06 17.27
C LEU A 733 19.56 -21.00 17.18
N PRO A 734 18.38 -20.62 17.71
CA PRO A 734 17.18 -21.46 17.64
C PRO A 734 16.80 -21.83 16.20
N GLU A 735 16.45 -23.11 15.95
CA GLU A 735 16.18 -23.61 14.59
C GLU A 735 15.03 -22.87 13.89
N VAL A 736 14.08 -22.33 14.65
CA VAL A 736 12.92 -21.59 14.13
C VAL A 736 13.32 -20.27 13.46
N VAL A 737 14.44 -19.66 13.84
CA VAL A 737 14.92 -18.39 13.25
C VAL A 737 15.40 -18.62 11.82
N ASP A 738 16.05 -19.75 11.55
CA ASP A 738 16.53 -20.11 10.20
C ASP A 738 15.37 -20.25 9.19
N GLY A 739 14.19 -20.68 9.64
CA GLY A 739 12.98 -20.80 8.82
C GLY A 739 12.31 -19.46 8.49
N PHE A 740 12.63 -18.40 9.23
CA PHE A 740 12.07 -17.05 9.06
C PHE A 740 13.05 -16.03 8.48
N ALA A 741 14.32 -16.43 8.34
CA ALA A 741 15.40 -15.62 7.78
C ALA A 741 15.10 -15.21 6.33
N SER A 742 15.22 -13.91 6.03
CA SER A 742 14.89 -13.35 4.73
C SER A 742 16.01 -12.42 4.27
N GLU A 743 16.67 -12.81 3.18
CA GLU A 743 17.73 -11.99 2.56
C GLU A 743 17.18 -10.62 2.09
N GLY A 744 17.95 -9.57 2.34
CA GLY A 744 17.61 -8.19 2.01
C GLY A 744 16.86 -7.42 3.11
N LEU A 745 16.63 -8.03 4.28
CA LEU A 745 15.94 -7.42 5.42
C LEU A 745 16.81 -7.52 6.66
N ILE A 746 16.58 -6.60 7.60
CA ILE A 746 17.21 -6.64 8.93
C ILE A 746 16.17 -7.16 9.90
N GLN A 747 16.45 -8.27 10.59
CA GLN A 747 15.47 -8.98 11.42
C GLN A 747 16.01 -9.22 12.83
N PHE A 748 15.21 -8.87 13.83
CA PHE A 748 15.48 -9.06 15.25
C PHE A 748 14.51 -10.10 15.80
N PHE A 749 15.03 -11.11 16.48
CA PHE A 749 14.26 -12.15 17.13
C PHE A 749 14.51 -12.11 18.63
N PHE A 750 13.45 -11.94 19.41
CA PHE A 750 13.47 -11.94 20.87
C PHE A 750 13.07 -13.32 21.40
N GLU A 751 13.85 -13.84 22.35
CA GLU A 751 13.56 -15.09 23.05
C GLU A 751 13.56 -14.82 24.56
N ASP A 752 12.46 -15.09 25.24
CA ASP A 752 12.34 -14.89 26.68
C ASP A 752 13.07 -15.97 27.46
N THR A 753 13.73 -15.56 28.54
CA THR A 753 14.48 -16.43 29.45
C THR A 753 14.18 -16.07 30.90
N ASP A 754 14.50 -16.95 31.84
CA ASP A 754 14.26 -16.71 33.28
C ASP A 754 15.01 -15.48 33.86
N LYS A 755 16.02 -14.95 33.15
CA LYS A 755 16.88 -13.84 33.59
C LYS A 755 16.78 -12.57 32.74
N GLY A 756 15.85 -12.51 31.80
CA GLY A 756 15.73 -11.43 30.80
C GLY A 756 15.38 -12.01 29.44
N PHE A 757 15.98 -11.52 28.37
CA PHE A 757 15.76 -12.07 27.02
C PHE A 757 17.04 -12.13 26.19
N ASN A 758 17.06 -13.02 25.21
CA ASN A 758 18.08 -13.08 24.16
C ASN A 758 17.59 -12.33 22.91
N ILE A 759 18.53 -11.81 22.13
CA ILE A 759 18.27 -11.13 20.86
C ILE A 759 19.13 -11.81 19.80
N TYR A 760 18.50 -12.27 18.73
CA TYR A 760 19.19 -12.73 17.52
C TYR A 760 18.93 -11.73 16.41
N VAL A 761 19.99 -11.17 15.82
CA VAL A 761 19.93 -10.19 14.75
C VAL A 761 20.43 -10.83 13.47
N LEU A 762 19.62 -10.77 12.42
CA LEU A 762 19.98 -11.11 11.05
C LEU A 762 20.15 -9.82 10.27
N ASP A 763 21.31 -9.64 9.62
CA ASP A 763 21.54 -8.53 8.69
C ASP A 763 20.93 -8.81 7.30
N GLU A 764 21.07 -7.86 6.36
CA GLU A 764 20.56 -7.99 5.00
C GLU A 764 21.15 -9.18 4.21
N SER A 765 22.29 -9.73 4.66
CA SER A 765 22.95 -10.90 4.10
C SER A 765 22.71 -12.18 4.94
N ASN A 766 21.78 -12.14 5.89
CA ASN A 766 21.50 -13.19 6.89
C ASN A 766 22.72 -13.57 7.76
N GLN A 767 23.67 -12.65 7.97
CA GLN A 767 24.70 -12.81 8.99
C GLN A 767 24.08 -12.62 10.37
N VAL A 768 24.54 -13.44 11.32
CA VAL A 768 23.96 -13.52 12.66
C VAL A 768 24.82 -12.76 13.65
N GLU A 769 24.18 -11.90 14.44
CA GLU A 769 24.69 -11.45 15.73
C GLU A 769 23.75 -11.93 16.84
N ALA A 770 24.30 -12.41 17.95
CA ALA A 770 23.52 -12.88 19.09
C ALA A 770 23.91 -12.13 20.36
N TYR A 771 22.93 -11.59 21.07
CA TYR A 771 23.09 -10.89 22.34
C TYR A 771 22.29 -11.64 23.40
N HIS A 772 22.94 -12.04 24.49
CA HIS A 772 22.35 -12.89 25.51
C HIS A 772 22.11 -12.15 26.84
N GLN A 773 21.08 -12.60 27.57
CA GLN A 773 20.77 -12.13 28.92
C GLN A 773 20.72 -10.60 29.03
N TYR A 774 20.06 -9.97 28.06
CA TYR A 774 19.89 -8.52 28.07
C TYR A 774 18.95 -8.12 29.20
N SER A 775 19.44 -7.28 30.10
CA SER A 775 18.68 -6.70 31.19
C SER A 775 18.16 -5.32 30.76
N GLY A 776 16.91 -5.24 30.31
CA GLY A 776 16.23 -4.01 29.93
C GLY A 776 14.80 -4.29 29.47
N GLU A 777 14.08 -3.28 28.98
CA GLU A 777 12.80 -3.49 28.32
C GLU A 777 12.99 -3.65 26.80
N LYS A 778 12.30 -4.62 26.21
CA LYS A 778 12.36 -4.85 24.75
C LYS A 778 11.91 -3.61 23.97
N ASP A 779 10.89 -2.91 24.47
CA ASP A 779 10.31 -1.74 23.81
C ASP A 779 11.31 -0.56 23.75
N GLU A 780 12.09 -0.34 24.81
CA GLU A 780 13.15 0.68 24.81
C GLU A 780 14.26 0.36 23.79
N MET A 781 14.64 -0.92 23.69
CA MET A 781 15.62 -1.38 22.69
C MET A 781 15.09 -1.18 21.27
N ILE A 782 13.85 -1.60 21.00
CA ILE A 782 13.19 -1.43 19.70
C ILE A 782 13.14 0.06 19.33
N ALA A 783 12.74 0.92 20.26
CA ALA A 783 12.71 2.38 20.05
C ALA A 783 14.10 2.94 19.72
N SER A 784 15.14 2.49 20.42
CA SER A 784 16.53 2.90 20.17
C SER A 784 17.03 2.46 18.79
N VAL A 785 16.78 1.20 18.40
CA VAL A 785 17.15 0.66 17.10
C VAL A 785 16.41 1.41 15.98
N ASN A 786 15.09 1.58 16.10
CA ASN A 786 14.32 2.36 15.14
C ASN A 786 14.82 3.81 15.00
N THR A 787 15.22 4.42 16.12
CA THR A 787 15.82 5.77 16.13
C THR A 787 17.15 5.81 15.37
N PHE A 788 17.99 4.78 15.52
CA PHE A 788 19.24 4.66 14.78
C PHE A 788 19.02 4.51 13.27
N TYR A 789 18.18 3.58 12.83
CA TYR A 789 17.94 3.33 11.40
C TYR A 789 17.27 4.51 10.68
N THR A 790 16.52 5.30 11.43
CA THR A 790 15.94 6.53 10.90
C THR A 790 16.94 7.71 10.94
N SER A 791 18.05 7.66 11.70
CA SER A 791 18.94 8.82 11.95
C SER A 791 20.15 8.89 11.02
N VAL A 792 20.59 7.76 10.45
CA VAL A 792 21.72 7.68 9.52
C VAL A 792 21.32 8.28 8.16
N LYS A 793 21.35 9.62 8.03
CA LYS A 793 21.46 10.34 6.72
C LYS A 793 21.72 11.86 6.74
N ASP A 794 22.14 12.47 7.86
CA ASP A 794 22.42 13.93 7.86
C ASP A 794 23.90 14.33 7.64
N GLU A 795 24.86 13.39 7.57
CA GLU A 795 26.29 13.76 7.47
C GLU A 795 26.86 13.87 6.03
N SER A 796 26.16 13.40 4.99
CA SER A 796 26.63 13.54 3.61
C SER A 796 25.65 14.35 2.75
N LYS A 797 26.05 15.56 2.36
CA LYS A 797 25.25 16.47 1.51
C LYS A 797 24.96 15.94 0.09
N MET A 798 25.46 14.76 -0.29
CA MET A 798 25.26 14.14 -1.62
C MET A 798 24.35 12.91 -1.63
N SER A 799 24.16 12.21 -0.50
CA SER A 799 23.28 11.02 -0.40
C SER A 799 21.86 11.32 0.10
N SER A 800 21.53 12.60 0.27
CA SER A 800 20.29 13.15 0.85
C SER A 800 18.97 12.83 0.12
N LYS A 801 18.98 12.02 -0.95
CA LYS A 801 17.82 11.74 -1.81
C LYS A 801 17.11 10.41 -1.60
N LEU A 802 17.70 9.45 -0.89
CA LEU A 802 17.08 8.12 -0.74
C LEU A 802 16.58 7.94 0.69
N ILE A 803 15.28 7.74 0.90
CA ILE A 803 14.74 7.27 2.18
C ILE A 803 14.85 5.75 2.15
N ASN A 804 15.47 5.14 3.16
CA ASN A 804 15.55 3.69 3.24
C ASN A 804 14.26 3.19 3.90
N PHE A 805 13.40 2.52 3.14
CA PHE A 805 12.21 1.88 3.70
C PHE A 805 12.48 0.51 4.32
N ASN A 806 13.72 0.00 4.25
CA ASN A 806 14.15 -1.22 4.91
C ASN A 806 14.37 -0.99 6.41
N LEU A 807 13.28 -0.72 7.15
CA LEU A 807 13.32 -0.61 8.60
C LEU A 807 13.50 -2.01 9.23
N PRO A 808 14.20 -2.10 10.38
CA PRO A 808 14.31 -3.34 11.15
C PRO A 808 12.98 -4.00 11.45
N GLN A 809 12.97 -5.32 11.42
CA GLN A 809 11.81 -6.14 11.71
C GLN A 809 11.96 -6.83 13.06
N TYR A 810 10.86 -6.94 13.81
CA TYR A 810 10.89 -7.44 15.17
C TYR A 810 9.95 -8.65 15.34
N TYR A 811 10.50 -9.73 15.87
CA TYR A 811 9.84 -11.01 16.02
C TYR A 811 10.05 -11.56 17.43
N GLN A 812 9.09 -12.35 17.91
CA GLN A 812 9.15 -13.07 19.18
C GLN A 812 9.17 -14.57 18.90
N ILE A 813 10.11 -15.27 19.52
CA ILE A 813 10.18 -16.72 19.55
C ILE A 813 9.29 -17.21 20.70
N VAL A 814 8.39 -18.14 20.40
CA VAL A 814 7.48 -18.75 21.38
C VAL A 814 7.78 -20.24 21.48
N HIS A 815 8.03 -20.71 22.70
CA HIS A 815 8.21 -22.11 23.04
C HIS A 815 6.93 -22.64 23.72
N PRO A 816 6.01 -23.29 22.99
CA PRO A 816 4.82 -23.89 23.60
C PRO A 816 5.17 -25.09 24.48
N GLU A 817 4.34 -25.38 25.50
CA GLU A 817 4.51 -26.54 26.38
C GLU A 817 4.42 -27.88 25.63
N GLU A 818 3.63 -27.94 24.55
CA GLU A 818 3.58 -29.05 23.60
C GLU A 818 3.68 -28.53 22.16
N GLY A 819 4.63 -29.06 21.38
CA GLY A 819 4.83 -28.73 19.96
C GLY A 819 6.21 -28.15 19.65
N ASN A 820 6.43 -27.81 18.37
CA ASN A 820 7.66 -27.15 17.93
C ASN A 820 7.60 -25.64 18.25
N SER A 821 8.77 -25.03 18.46
CA SER A 821 8.88 -23.58 18.62
C SER A 821 8.45 -22.86 17.34
N TYR A 822 7.79 -21.71 17.48
CA TYR A 822 7.32 -20.91 16.35
C TYR A 822 7.62 -19.43 16.55
N VAL A 823 7.64 -18.66 15.47
CA VAL A 823 7.92 -17.22 15.47
C VAL A 823 6.62 -16.45 15.22
N VAL A 824 6.40 -15.39 15.99
CA VAL A 824 5.30 -14.43 15.77
C VAL A 824 5.86 -13.01 15.67
N PRO A 825 5.18 -12.08 14.97
CA PRO A 825 5.53 -10.66 15.03
C PRO A 825 5.49 -10.15 16.48
N TYR A 826 6.46 -9.33 16.86
CA TYR A 826 6.50 -8.75 18.21
C TYR A 826 5.33 -7.77 18.44
N ARG A 827 4.70 -7.82 19.62
CA ARG A 827 3.61 -6.94 20.06
C ARG A 827 3.87 -6.44 21.49
N ASN A 828 3.51 -5.19 21.78
CA ASN A 828 3.66 -4.58 23.12
C ASN A 828 2.74 -5.21 24.19
N ASP A 829 1.80 -6.08 23.83
CA ASP A 829 0.86 -6.64 24.80
C ASP A 829 1.52 -7.72 25.66
N ALA A 830 1.56 -7.46 26.97
CA ALA A 830 2.00 -8.37 28.03
C ALA A 830 1.15 -9.67 28.18
N THR A 831 0.29 -10.00 27.22
CA THR A 831 -0.67 -11.11 27.29
C THR A 831 -0.38 -12.24 26.31
N LEU A 832 0.85 -12.77 26.30
CA LEU A 832 1.15 -14.06 25.67
C LEU A 832 1.22 -15.23 26.67
N ALA A 833 0.97 -14.99 27.97
CA ALA A 833 0.75 -16.06 28.92
C ALA A 833 -0.67 -16.65 28.76
N SER A 834 -0.75 -17.85 28.19
CA SER A 834 -1.91 -18.73 28.07
C SER A 834 -2.95 -18.40 26.98
N ARG A 835 -2.69 -18.84 25.74
CA ARG A 835 -3.78 -19.33 24.87
C ARG A 835 -3.56 -20.81 24.60
N SER A 836 -4.44 -21.62 25.17
CA SER A 836 -4.51 -23.06 24.94
C SER A 836 -4.70 -23.37 23.45
N SER A 837 -3.93 -24.33 22.98
CA SER A 837 -4.02 -24.99 21.69
C SER A 837 -5.47 -25.27 21.25
N LYS A 838 -5.90 -24.60 20.17
CA LYS A 838 -6.80 -25.10 19.10
C LYS A 838 -7.16 -23.95 18.15
N ILE A 839 -6.38 -23.79 17.09
CA ILE A 839 -6.90 -23.25 15.83
C ILE A 839 -6.57 -24.27 14.76
N VAL A 840 -7.63 -24.90 14.26
CA VAL A 840 -7.65 -25.84 13.15
C VAL A 840 -7.56 -25.03 11.86
N ASN A 841 -6.73 -25.48 10.93
CA ASN A 841 -6.66 -25.00 9.55
C ASN A 841 -8.05 -24.86 8.92
N ILE A 842 -8.39 -23.65 8.46
CA ILE A 842 -9.26 -23.39 7.30
C ILE A 842 -8.61 -22.30 6.46
#